data_AF-A0AA38FGH9-F1
#
_entry.id   AF-A0AA38FGH9-F1
#
_cell.length_a   1.000
_cell.length_b   1.000
_cell.length_c   1.000
_cell.angle_alpha   90.00
_cell.angle_beta   90.00
_cell.angle_gamma   90.00
#
_symmetry.space_group_name_H-M   'P 1'
#
loop_
_entity.id
_entity.type
_entity.pdbx_description
1 polymer ?
#
loop_
_entity_poly.entity_id
_entity_poly.type
_entity_poly.pdbx_seq_one_letter_code
_entity_poly.pdbx_strand_id
1 'polypeptide(L)'
;MVSFSRSRALRRLLSPLVILTQRLSCCPNNANRMERGNRVMGYESNPVSNFLKSIHCFPMPLVKSPAHEELIDTVPIRSLQRMSKSALEFGNAGLLSRSFTVRKVSYLRSIYCFNFFQLPAKSENPGTQHVHTEAVSSGESSTRSDAYAAIELALDAVVKVFTVTSSPNYFLPWQNKPQRELTGSGFVISGRRILTNAHVVADQTFVLVRKHGSPTKYRAEVQAVGHECDLALLTVNNEEFWEGVNFLEFGNIPYLQEAVAVVGYPQGGDNISVTKGVVSRVELSQYTHGAANLMAIQIDAAINPGNSGGPAIMDEKVAGVAFQNLAGAENIGYIIPVPVIEHFMSDVNEWGKYIGFCTLGVSCQPTENVQLRDHLKMPPGLTGVLVNKINPLCDSHRMLKKDDVIIAFDGVPIANDGTVHFRNRERITFDHLVSMKKAGGTGAVRVLRDGVQHEFHIKLGPPQSLVPVHQFDKLPSYFIFAGLVFTPLTQPYLHEYGDDWYNTSPRRLCQHALTELPKKLGEQIIILSQVLMDDINTGYERLSEFQVKKVNGVEVDNLKHLRHSVESCTEKSLRFDLDDERVVVLNYEDAKDATSRILKRHRIPSAMSLDLMEDAEREELECKERADDASIEQTVAMSKI
;
A
#
# COMPACT_ATOMS: atom_id res chain seq x y z
N MET A 1 -43.03 27.97 -51.01
CA MET A 1 -42.15 28.29 -52.15
C MET A 1 -40.73 27.96 -51.70
N VAL A 2 -39.91 27.12 -52.34
CA VAL A 2 -40.03 26.37 -53.61
C VAL A 2 -39.46 24.94 -53.41
N SER A 3 -39.97 23.96 -54.19
CA SER A 3 -39.46 22.59 -54.52
C SER A 3 -38.23 22.02 -53.74
N PHE A 4 -38.26 20.84 -53.11
CA PHE A 4 -38.31 19.47 -53.70
C PHE A 4 -37.31 19.24 -54.87
N SER A 5 -36.65 18.09 -55.02
CA SER A 5 -37.09 16.72 -54.74
C SER A 5 -35.97 15.76 -54.24
N ARG A 6 -36.26 14.45 -54.11
CA ARG A 6 -35.39 13.41 -53.53
C ARG A 6 -34.87 12.42 -54.60
N SER A 7 -33.73 11.79 -54.34
CA SER A 7 -33.58 10.33 -54.52
C SER A 7 -32.48 9.75 -53.59
N ARG A 8 -32.30 8.42 -53.57
CA ARG A 8 -31.47 7.65 -52.61
C ARG A 8 -30.51 6.66 -53.30
N ALA A 9 -29.50 6.21 -52.55
CA ALA A 9 -28.67 5.00 -52.75
C ALA A 9 -27.62 5.07 -53.89
N LEU A 10 -26.59 4.21 -53.98
CA LEU A 10 -26.26 2.94 -53.27
C LEU A 10 -24.73 2.78 -53.04
N ARG A 11 -24.33 1.73 -52.29
CA ARG A 11 -22.98 1.34 -51.81
C ARG A 11 -21.87 1.17 -52.89
N ARG A 12 -20.62 1.49 -52.50
CA ARG A 12 -19.32 0.85 -52.91
C ARG A 12 -18.38 0.89 -51.69
N LEU A 13 -17.64 -0.14 -51.26
CA LEU A 13 -16.64 -1.08 -51.84
C LEU A 13 -15.17 -0.64 -51.63
N LEU A 14 -14.27 -1.62 -51.51
CA LEU A 14 -12.96 -1.52 -50.83
C LEU A 14 -11.75 -1.31 -51.77
N SER A 15 -10.82 -0.44 -51.33
CA SER A 15 -9.36 -0.52 -51.57
C SER A 15 -8.85 -0.41 -53.04
N PRO A 16 -7.52 -0.41 -53.30
CA PRO A 16 -6.52 0.58 -52.84
C PRO A 16 -5.65 1.09 -54.01
N LEU A 17 -4.71 2.02 -53.79
CA LEU A 17 -3.46 2.07 -54.57
C LEU A 17 -2.31 2.82 -53.88
N VAL A 18 -1.08 2.49 -54.29
CA VAL A 18 0.20 3.15 -53.96
C VAL A 18 0.83 3.64 -55.27
N ILE A 19 1.48 4.81 -55.27
CA ILE A 19 2.38 5.25 -56.35
C ILE A 19 3.69 5.80 -55.73
N LEU A 20 4.82 5.51 -56.39
CA LEU A 20 6.18 5.86 -55.96
C LEU A 20 7.09 6.08 -57.18
N THR A 21 7.81 7.19 -57.21
CA THR A 21 8.92 7.50 -58.14
C THR A 21 9.91 8.42 -57.40
N GLN A 22 11.18 8.03 -57.19
CA GLN A 22 12.31 8.08 -58.16
C GLN A 22 12.75 9.50 -58.54
N ARG A 23 14.03 9.83 -58.77
CA ARG A 23 15.37 9.28 -58.38
C ARG A 23 16.40 10.18 -59.12
N LEU A 24 17.62 10.41 -58.60
CA LEU A 24 18.85 10.48 -59.42
C LEU A 24 20.11 10.59 -58.52
N SER A 25 21.29 10.57 -59.14
CA SER A 25 22.57 10.16 -58.52
C SER A 25 23.78 10.77 -59.22
N CYS A 26 24.93 10.90 -58.53
CA CYS A 26 26.25 10.85 -59.18
C CYS A 26 27.41 10.58 -58.19
N CYS A 27 28.53 10.03 -58.71
CA CYS A 27 29.83 9.83 -58.05
C CYS A 27 30.95 9.88 -59.12
N PRO A 28 32.20 10.18 -58.74
CA PRO A 28 33.34 9.46 -59.33
C PRO A 28 34.43 9.05 -58.31
N ASN A 29 35.37 8.21 -58.75
CA ASN A 29 36.43 7.57 -57.93
C ASN A 29 37.83 8.18 -58.15
N ASN A 30 38.73 7.99 -57.15
CA ASN A 30 40.16 7.56 -57.23
C ASN A 30 41.07 8.24 -56.17
N ALA A 31 42.24 7.73 -55.76
CA ALA A 31 42.74 6.34 -55.58
C ALA A 31 44.18 6.35 -54.98
N ASN A 32 44.46 5.52 -53.96
CA ASN A 32 45.76 4.89 -53.56
C ASN A 32 45.55 4.17 -52.20
N ARG A 33 45.93 2.90 -51.96
CA ARG A 33 47.28 2.28 -51.81
C ARG A 33 48.12 2.93 -50.69
N MET A 34 48.78 2.22 -49.76
CA MET A 34 48.97 0.78 -49.48
C MET A 34 49.44 0.62 -48.00
N GLU A 35 49.56 -0.52 -47.31
CA GLU A 35 49.49 -1.95 -47.69
C GLU A 35 48.87 -2.84 -46.54
N ARG A 36 48.77 -4.14 -46.84
CA ARG A 36 48.43 -5.35 -46.04
C ARG A 36 49.16 -5.60 -44.69
N GLY A 37 48.53 -6.45 -43.85
CA GLY A 37 49.14 -7.07 -42.65
C GLY A 37 48.40 -8.29 -42.06
N ASN A 38 47.72 -9.10 -42.87
CA ASN A 38 46.73 -10.09 -42.41
C ASN A 38 47.33 -11.45 -41.96
N ARG A 39 46.92 -11.99 -40.80
CA ARG A 39 46.67 -13.44 -40.62
C ARG A 39 45.71 -13.72 -39.47
N VAL A 40 44.95 -14.82 -39.60
CA VAL A 40 43.81 -15.24 -38.75
C VAL A 40 43.93 -16.76 -38.50
N MET A 41 43.10 -17.29 -37.60
CA MET A 41 42.93 -18.70 -37.17
C MET A 41 43.86 -19.12 -36.02
N GLY A 42 43.37 -19.70 -34.92
CA GLY A 42 41.96 -19.89 -34.52
C GLY A 42 41.85 -20.78 -33.26
N TYR A 43 40.65 -20.81 -32.65
CA TYR A 43 40.17 -21.74 -31.59
C TYR A 43 41.12 -22.08 -30.42
N GLU A 44 40.72 -21.74 -29.18
CA GLU A 44 40.26 -22.78 -28.24
C GLU A 44 39.51 -22.22 -27.00
N SER A 45 39.22 -23.10 -26.03
CA SER A 45 38.14 -22.99 -25.05
C SER A 45 38.45 -22.25 -23.75
N ASN A 46 37.38 -21.75 -23.11
CA ASN A 46 37.31 -21.40 -21.68
C ASN A 46 37.51 -22.69 -20.84
N PRO A 47 38.06 -22.66 -19.60
CA PRO A 47 37.30 -22.04 -18.49
C PRO A 47 38.11 -21.36 -17.36
N VAL A 48 37.35 -20.74 -16.46
CA VAL A 48 37.75 -20.14 -15.18
C VAL A 48 38.43 -21.14 -14.22
N SER A 49 39.51 -20.72 -13.55
CA SER A 49 39.82 -21.20 -12.20
C SER A 49 40.67 -20.19 -11.38
N ASN A 50 40.40 -20.16 -10.07
CA ASN A 50 41.33 -19.84 -8.98
C ASN A 50 42.17 -18.54 -9.03
N PHE A 51 41.71 -17.52 -8.30
CA PHE A 51 42.60 -16.65 -7.53
C PHE A 51 42.07 -16.48 -6.10
N LEU A 52 42.86 -16.92 -5.12
CA LEU A 52 42.67 -16.73 -3.68
C LEU A 52 44.04 -16.65 -3.01
N LYS A 53 44.12 -15.94 -1.87
CA LYS A 53 45.32 -15.33 -1.28
C LYS A 53 45.73 -14.06 -2.04
N SER A 54 46.19 -12.98 -1.38
CA SER A 54 46.56 -12.83 0.04
C SER A 54 46.07 -11.50 0.62
N ILE A 55 45.89 -11.44 1.94
CA ILE A 55 45.67 -10.22 2.72
C ILE A 55 46.78 -10.15 3.77
N HIS A 56 47.50 -9.03 3.83
CA HIS A 56 48.44 -8.73 4.91
C HIS A 56 47.73 -7.95 6.03
N CYS A 57 47.98 -8.33 7.28
CA CYS A 57 47.62 -7.54 8.46
C CYS A 57 48.89 -7.02 9.16
N PHE A 58 48.80 -5.84 9.75
CA PHE A 58 49.90 -5.24 10.53
C PHE A 58 49.99 -5.84 11.95
N PRO A 59 51.19 -5.88 12.57
CA PRO A 59 51.37 -6.40 13.93
C PRO A 59 51.18 -5.33 15.03
N MET A 60 50.74 -5.76 16.21
CA MET A 60 50.85 -5.06 17.50
C MET A 60 51.84 -5.82 18.41
N PRO A 61 52.56 -5.14 19.33
CA PRO A 61 53.64 -5.75 20.11
C PRO A 61 53.19 -6.55 21.35
N LEU A 62 54.07 -7.46 21.78
CA LEU A 62 53.89 -8.36 22.93
C LEU A 62 54.24 -7.71 24.28
N VAL A 63 53.57 -8.14 25.35
CA VAL A 63 54.00 -8.02 26.75
C VAL A 63 53.94 -9.43 27.40
N LYS A 64 54.80 -9.70 28.39
CA LYS A 64 55.18 -11.05 28.84
C LYS A 64 54.32 -11.61 29.99
N SER A 65 54.25 -12.93 30.08
CA SER A 65 53.85 -13.69 31.29
C SER A 65 55.05 -13.94 32.22
N PRO A 66 54.77 -14.39 33.46
CA PRO A 66 55.06 -15.79 33.87
C PRO A 66 53.90 -16.42 34.69
N ALA A 67 53.88 -17.67 35.16
CA ALA A 67 54.44 -18.98 34.73
C ALA A 67 53.85 -20.10 35.66
N HIS A 68 54.24 -21.37 35.46
CA HIS A 68 53.79 -22.61 36.15
C HIS A 68 52.39 -23.12 35.73
N GLU A 69 52.22 -24.31 35.11
CA GLU A 69 52.53 -25.71 35.53
C GLU A 69 51.38 -26.33 36.35
N GLU A 70 50.98 -27.60 36.16
CA GLU A 70 51.21 -28.58 35.07
C GLU A 70 50.15 -29.71 35.21
N LEU A 71 49.69 -30.32 34.10
CA LEU A 71 49.48 -31.77 33.92
C LEU A 71 48.73 -32.10 32.62
N ILE A 72 48.94 -33.33 32.14
CA ILE A 72 48.53 -33.86 30.83
C ILE A 72 47.87 -35.22 31.04
N ASP A 73 46.76 -35.53 30.34
CA ASP A 73 46.63 -36.83 29.68
C ASP A 73 45.51 -36.88 28.62
N THR A 74 45.62 -37.81 27.66
CA THR A 74 44.78 -37.83 26.44
C THR A 74 44.54 -39.23 25.87
N VAL A 75 43.27 -39.52 25.50
CA VAL A 75 42.87 -40.51 24.44
C VAL A 75 43.11 -41.99 24.87
N PRO A 76 42.23 -43.01 24.55
CA PRO A 76 41.60 -43.22 23.25
C PRO A 76 40.14 -43.69 23.18
N ILE A 77 39.61 -43.71 21.95
CA ILE A 77 38.38 -44.39 21.52
C ILE A 77 38.74 -45.76 20.92
N ARG A 78 37.99 -46.83 21.24
CA ARG A 78 37.81 -47.98 20.33
C ARG A 78 36.52 -48.78 20.57
N SER A 79 35.93 -49.22 19.47
CA SER A 79 34.63 -49.87 19.26
C SER A 79 34.52 -51.34 19.69
N LEU A 80 33.29 -51.87 19.87
CA LEU A 80 32.86 -53.17 19.29
C LEU A 80 31.33 -53.48 19.36
N GLN A 81 30.74 -53.65 18.17
CA GLN A 81 29.57 -54.47 17.71
C GLN A 81 28.53 -55.13 18.68
N ARG A 82 27.23 -54.94 18.35
CA ARG A 82 26.28 -55.97 17.79
C ARG A 82 24.97 -55.26 17.31
N MET A 83 24.52 -55.42 16.05
CA MET A 83 23.52 -56.40 15.52
C MET A 83 22.12 -56.30 16.19
N SER A 84 20.96 -56.27 15.50
CA SER A 84 20.55 -56.63 14.11
C SER A 84 19.80 -55.48 13.38
N LYS A 85 19.63 -55.34 12.04
CA LYS A 85 19.74 -56.17 10.80
C LYS A 85 18.38 -56.50 10.14
N SER A 86 17.95 -55.66 9.18
CA SER A 86 16.94 -55.96 8.11
C SER A 86 17.04 -54.91 6.97
N ALA A 87 17.98 -54.94 6.00
CA ALA A 87 18.07 -55.87 4.85
C ALA A 87 16.74 -56.03 4.07
N LEU A 88 16.62 -56.02 2.73
CA LEU A 88 17.36 -55.62 1.50
C LEU A 88 16.27 -55.57 0.38
N GLU A 89 16.36 -55.05 -0.86
CA GLU A 89 17.31 -54.31 -1.72
C GLU A 89 16.44 -53.69 -2.88
N PHE A 90 16.89 -52.88 -3.85
CA PHE A 90 18.22 -52.39 -4.25
C PHE A 90 18.12 -50.87 -4.58
N GLY A 91 18.77 -50.19 -5.53
CA GLY A 91 19.69 -50.52 -6.64
C GLY A 91 20.27 -49.22 -7.24
N ASN A 92 21.30 -49.31 -8.10
CA ASN A 92 22.07 -48.13 -8.56
C ASN A 92 22.31 -48.14 -10.08
N ALA A 93 22.02 -47.02 -10.76
CA ALA A 93 22.49 -46.74 -12.12
C ALA A 93 22.43 -45.22 -12.39
N GLY A 94 23.58 -44.58 -12.60
CA GLY A 94 23.64 -43.18 -12.99
C GLY A 94 24.58 -42.99 -14.18
N LEU A 95 24.23 -42.08 -15.10
CA LEU A 95 25.18 -41.28 -15.87
C LEU A 95 24.49 -40.13 -16.62
N LEU A 96 25.30 -39.15 -17.05
CA LEU A 96 25.06 -38.16 -18.10
C LEU A 96 23.97 -37.09 -17.89
N SER A 97 24.42 -35.90 -17.49
CA SER A 97 23.72 -34.63 -17.69
C SER A 97 23.56 -34.27 -19.18
N ARG A 98 22.39 -33.78 -19.58
CA ARG A 98 22.23 -32.92 -20.76
C ARG A 98 21.28 -31.75 -20.47
N SER A 99 21.80 -30.53 -20.66
CA SER A 99 21.00 -29.30 -20.58
C SER A 99 19.96 -29.23 -21.70
N PHE A 100 18.74 -28.80 -21.40
CA PHE A 100 17.72 -28.51 -22.41
C PHE A 100 17.10 -27.12 -22.20
N THR A 101 17.27 -26.26 -23.21
CA THR A 101 16.69 -24.91 -23.25
C THR A 101 15.23 -24.99 -23.70
N VAL A 102 14.29 -24.72 -22.80
CA VAL A 102 12.85 -24.71 -23.13
C VAL A 102 12.45 -23.36 -23.76
N ARG A 103 12.31 -23.32 -25.09
CA ARG A 103 11.54 -22.27 -25.76
C ARG A 103 10.05 -22.60 -25.67
N LYS A 104 9.26 -21.74 -25.02
CA LYS A 104 7.78 -21.82 -25.08
C LYS A 104 7.30 -21.44 -26.49
N VAL A 105 6.63 -22.36 -27.18
CA VAL A 105 5.75 -22.07 -28.33
C VAL A 105 4.50 -22.93 -28.15
N SER A 106 3.38 -22.32 -27.77
CA SER A 106 2.12 -23.01 -27.53
C SER A 106 1.16 -22.83 -28.71
N TYR A 107 0.91 -23.91 -29.45
CA TYR A 107 -0.21 -23.97 -30.38
C TYR A 107 -1.49 -24.35 -29.62
N LEU A 108 -2.52 -23.51 -29.69
CA LEU A 108 -3.88 -23.88 -29.29
C LEU A 108 -4.62 -24.50 -30.48
N ARG A 109 -5.24 -25.66 -30.26
CA ARG A 109 -6.13 -26.32 -31.22
C ARG A 109 -7.42 -26.68 -30.50
N SER A 110 -8.51 -25.99 -30.82
CA SER A 110 -9.81 -26.23 -30.21
C SER A 110 -10.36 -27.60 -30.61
N ILE A 111 -10.95 -28.32 -29.65
CA ILE A 111 -11.83 -29.46 -29.91
C ILE A 111 -13.16 -29.16 -29.22
N TYR A 112 -14.23 -29.05 -30.01
CA TYR A 112 -15.60 -29.02 -29.50
C TYR A 112 -16.08 -30.44 -29.25
N CYS A 113 -16.68 -30.70 -28.09
CA CYS A 113 -17.48 -31.91 -27.85
C CYS A 113 -18.95 -31.52 -27.73
N PHE A 114 -19.71 -31.69 -28.82
CA PHE A 114 -21.16 -31.85 -28.75
C PHE A 114 -21.48 -33.22 -28.15
N ASN A 115 -22.41 -33.28 -27.20
CA ASN A 115 -23.07 -34.54 -26.81
C ASN A 115 -24.52 -34.52 -27.27
N PHE A 116 -25.00 -35.65 -27.79
CA PHE A 116 -26.30 -35.78 -28.44
C PHE A 116 -27.41 -36.19 -27.46
N PHE A 117 -28.64 -35.78 -27.78
CA PHE A 117 -29.86 -36.28 -27.13
C PHE A 117 -30.12 -37.74 -27.50
N GLN A 118 -30.51 -38.58 -26.54
CA GLN A 118 -31.27 -39.80 -26.84
C GLN A 118 -32.16 -40.21 -25.65
N LEU A 119 -33.44 -40.50 -25.95
CA LEU A 119 -34.44 -41.06 -25.03
C LEU A 119 -34.64 -42.55 -25.34
N PRO A 120 -35.04 -43.36 -24.35
CA PRO A 120 -35.94 -44.47 -24.64
C PRO A 120 -37.11 -44.65 -23.65
N ALA A 121 -38.30 -44.83 -24.23
CA ALA A 121 -39.40 -45.75 -23.85
C ALA A 121 -40.00 -45.79 -22.42
N LYS A 122 -41.33 -45.99 -22.39
CA LYS A 122 -42.12 -46.34 -21.19
C LYS A 122 -42.05 -47.84 -20.86
N SER A 123 -42.30 -48.18 -19.60
CA SER A 123 -43.08 -49.37 -19.20
C SER A 123 -43.93 -49.04 -17.97
N GLU A 124 -44.95 -49.84 -17.65
CA GLU A 124 -45.93 -49.53 -16.59
C GLU A 124 -46.15 -50.71 -15.63
N ASN A 125 -46.33 -50.37 -14.33
CA ASN A 125 -47.06 -51.12 -13.30
C ASN A 125 -46.51 -52.47 -12.79
N PRO A 126 -46.94 -52.93 -11.58
CA PRO A 126 -47.24 -52.15 -10.36
C PRO A 126 -46.62 -52.76 -9.08
N GLY A 127 -46.62 -52.03 -7.96
CA GLY A 127 -46.18 -52.58 -6.66
C GLY A 127 -46.33 -51.63 -5.47
N THR A 128 -47.49 -51.64 -4.82
CA THR A 128 -47.76 -50.81 -3.64
C THR A 128 -47.37 -51.52 -2.34
N GLN A 129 -46.46 -50.94 -1.56
CA GLN A 129 -46.37 -51.17 -0.12
C GLN A 129 -46.16 -49.84 0.61
N HIS A 130 -47.02 -49.53 1.58
CA HIS A 130 -46.87 -48.36 2.43
C HIS A 130 -45.90 -48.69 3.58
N VAL A 131 -44.90 -47.84 3.77
CA VAL A 131 -44.12 -47.78 5.02
C VAL A 131 -44.42 -46.44 5.67
N HIS A 132 -44.90 -46.47 6.91
CA HIS A 132 -45.02 -45.25 7.71
C HIS A 132 -43.63 -44.81 8.18
N THR A 133 -43.19 -43.64 7.73
CA THR A 133 -42.14 -42.86 8.39
C THR A 133 -42.76 -41.64 9.02
N GLU A 134 -42.72 -41.55 10.35
CA GLU A 134 -43.20 -40.38 11.08
C GLU A 134 -42.28 -39.17 10.81
N ALA A 135 -42.87 -38.02 10.51
CA ALA A 135 -42.14 -36.83 10.15
C ALA A 135 -41.66 -36.08 11.41
N VAL A 136 -40.37 -36.20 11.73
CA VAL A 136 -39.71 -35.26 12.64
C VAL A 136 -39.59 -33.92 11.92
N SER A 137 -40.46 -32.97 12.25
CA SER A 137 -40.53 -31.66 11.59
C SER A 137 -40.97 -30.57 12.57
N SER A 138 -40.09 -29.60 12.84
CA SER A 138 -40.37 -28.21 13.31
C SER A 138 -39.09 -27.49 13.81
N GLY A 139 -38.02 -27.47 13.00
CA GLY A 139 -36.76 -26.80 13.37
C GLY A 139 -36.12 -25.95 12.26
N GLU A 140 -36.03 -26.47 11.04
CA GLU A 140 -35.21 -25.85 9.96
C GLU A 140 -35.96 -24.84 9.07
N SER A 141 -37.24 -24.57 9.34
CA SER A 141 -38.09 -23.79 8.43
C SER A 141 -38.08 -22.28 8.66
N SER A 142 -37.80 -21.81 9.88
CA SER A 142 -37.75 -20.37 10.21
C SER A 142 -36.37 -19.78 9.88
N THR A 143 -35.30 -20.40 10.38
CA THR A 143 -33.91 -19.95 10.12
C THR A 143 -33.60 -19.77 8.64
N ARG A 144 -34.30 -20.50 7.76
CA ARG A 144 -34.20 -20.35 6.31
C ARG A 144 -34.94 -19.13 5.74
N SER A 145 -36.10 -18.72 6.26
CA SER A 145 -36.75 -17.46 5.80
C SER A 145 -35.91 -16.25 6.19
N ASP A 146 -35.42 -16.26 7.41
CA ASP A 146 -34.82 -15.10 8.06
C ASP A 146 -33.46 -14.78 7.40
N ALA A 147 -32.68 -15.82 7.08
CA ALA A 147 -31.44 -15.71 6.32
C ALA A 147 -31.60 -15.37 4.81
N TYR A 148 -32.85 -15.31 4.29
CA TYR A 148 -33.15 -14.70 2.99
C TYR A 148 -33.63 -13.25 3.14
N ALA A 149 -34.46 -12.94 4.14
CA ALA A 149 -34.89 -11.57 4.44
C ALA A 149 -33.68 -10.65 4.73
N ALA A 150 -32.72 -11.14 5.51
CA ALA A 150 -31.41 -10.52 5.75
C ALA A 150 -30.68 -10.10 4.46
N ILE A 151 -30.80 -10.91 3.40
CA ILE A 151 -30.10 -10.70 2.14
C ILE A 151 -30.87 -9.72 1.26
N GLU A 152 -32.19 -9.87 1.10
CA GLU A 152 -33.00 -8.92 0.31
C GLU A 152 -32.86 -7.48 0.84
N LEU A 153 -32.88 -7.28 2.17
CA LEU A 153 -32.64 -5.98 2.81
C LEU A 153 -31.20 -5.45 2.52
N ALA A 154 -30.21 -6.34 2.42
CA ALA A 154 -28.87 -5.98 1.98
C ALA A 154 -28.77 -5.72 0.46
N LEU A 155 -29.57 -6.37 -0.39
CA LEU A 155 -29.59 -6.10 -1.84
C LEU A 155 -30.10 -4.69 -2.12
N ASP A 156 -31.14 -4.23 -1.41
CA ASP A 156 -31.69 -2.86 -1.53
C ASP A 156 -30.71 -1.78 -1.03
N ALA A 157 -30.01 -2.05 0.08
CA ALA A 157 -29.12 -1.08 0.72
C ALA A 157 -27.73 -0.98 0.06
N VAL A 158 -27.32 -1.99 -0.72
CA VAL A 158 -26.01 -2.06 -1.38
C VAL A 158 -26.00 -1.32 -2.72
N VAL A 159 -24.94 -0.55 -2.94
CA VAL A 159 -24.78 0.34 -4.10
C VAL A 159 -23.44 0.09 -4.81
N LYS A 160 -23.43 0.27 -6.13
CA LYS A 160 -22.18 0.22 -6.91
C LYS A 160 -21.56 1.61 -6.95
N VAL A 161 -20.32 1.71 -6.49
CA VAL A 161 -19.50 2.93 -6.54
C VAL A 161 -18.70 2.95 -7.83
N PHE A 162 -18.64 4.10 -8.50
CA PHE A 162 -17.80 4.37 -9.67
C PHE A 162 -16.95 5.61 -9.36
N THR A 163 -15.63 5.47 -9.47
CA THR A 163 -14.68 6.53 -9.14
C THR A 163 -13.82 6.82 -10.37
N VAL A 164 -13.70 8.09 -10.75
CA VAL A 164 -12.59 8.56 -11.59
C VAL A 164 -11.48 8.99 -10.66
N THR A 165 -10.32 8.35 -10.76
CA THR A 165 -9.12 8.62 -9.95
C THR A 165 -8.00 9.20 -10.81
N SER A 166 -7.16 10.05 -10.22
CA SER A 166 -6.12 10.82 -10.91
C SER A 166 -4.89 11.04 -10.01
N SER A 167 -4.35 9.97 -9.42
CA SER A 167 -3.21 9.97 -8.50
C SER A 167 -2.01 10.83 -8.97
N PRO A 168 -1.31 11.55 -8.07
CA PRO A 168 -0.12 12.34 -8.42
C PRO A 168 1.06 11.49 -8.94
N ASN A 169 2.00 12.14 -9.61
CA ASN A 169 3.30 11.59 -10.00
C ASN A 169 4.40 12.13 -9.08
N TYR A 170 5.01 11.28 -8.26
CA TYR A 170 5.97 11.72 -7.25
C TYR A 170 7.37 12.07 -7.83
N PHE A 171 7.71 11.58 -9.03
CA PHE A 171 8.90 12.03 -9.76
C PHE A 171 8.70 13.38 -10.47
N LEU A 172 7.46 13.69 -10.86
CA LEU A 172 7.05 14.94 -11.51
C LEU A 172 5.88 15.58 -10.71
N PRO A 173 6.12 16.08 -9.48
CA PRO A 173 5.09 16.43 -8.50
C PRO A 173 4.12 17.56 -8.91
N TRP A 174 4.38 18.22 -10.02
CA TRP A 174 3.47 19.16 -10.71
C TRP A 174 2.56 18.50 -11.76
N GLN A 175 2.48 17.16 -11.77
CA GLN A 175 1.67 16.39 -12.72
C GLN A 175 0.93 15.24 -12.02
N ASN A 176 -0.27 14.94 -12.52
CA ASN A 176 -1.00 13.73 -12.16
C ASN A 176 -0.81 12.65 -13.23
N LYS A 177 -0.96 11.39 -12.83
CA LYS A 177 -0.97 10.24 -13.74
C LYS A 177 -2.27 10.25 -14.56
N PRO A 178 -2.31 9.61 -15.75
CA PRO A 178 -3.53 9.56 -16.56
C PRO A 178 -4.72 9.00 -15.79
N GLN A 179 -5.87 9.66 -15.91
CA GLN A 179 -7.11 9.29 -15.22
C GLN A 179 -7.52 7.85 -15.49
N ARG A 180 -8.12 7.21 -14.48
CA ARG A 180 -8.63 5.83 -14.55
C ARG A 180 -10.02 5.74 -13.94
N GLU A 181 -10.85 4.87 -14.49
CA GLU A 181 -12.10 4.45 -13.85
C GLU A 181 -11.84 3.25 -12.93
N LEU A 182 -12.36 3.33 -11.70
CA LEU A 182 -12.44 2.26 -10.72
C LEU A 182 -13.90 1.98 -10.39
N THR A 183 -14.20 0.75 -9.99
CA THR A 183 -15.52 0.37 -9.45
C THR A 183 -15.37 -0.44 -8.19
N GLY A 184 -16.15 -0.08 -7.17
CA GLY A 184 -16.26 -0.81 -5.90
C GLY A 184 -17.72 -0.94 -5.47
N SER A 185 -17.91 -1.38 -4.24
CA SER A 185 -19.20 -1.49 -3.58
C SER A 185 -19.30 -0.49 -2.44
N GLY A 186 -20.53 -0.21 -2.02
CA GLY A 186 -20.83 0.54 -0.80
C GLY A 186 -22.18 0.11 -0.28
N PHE A 187 -22.56 0.57 0.90
CA PHE A 187 -23.89 0.33 1.44
C PHE A 187 -24.40 1.52 2.25
N VAL A 188 -25.71 1.71 2.22
CA VAL A 188 -26.38 2.79 2.96
C VAL A 188 -26.44 2.45 4.45
N ILE A 189 -26.05 3.44 5.26
CA ILE A 189 -26.10 3.44 6.72
C ILE A 189 -26.95 4.61 7.22
N SER A 190 -27.24 4.62 8.53
CA SER A 190 -28.10 5.62 9.15
C SER A 190 -27.60 7.07 8.98
N GLY A 191 -28.56 7.98 8.80
CA GLY A 191 -28.30 9.41 8.57
C GLY A 191 -28.02 9.80 7.11
N ARG A 192 -28.52 9.03 6.13
CA ARG A 192 -28.32 9.28 4.68
C ARG A 192 -26.85 9.33 4.27
N ARG A 193 -26.11 8.27 4.59
CA ARG A 193 -24.69 8.11 4.26
C ARG A 193 -24.43 6.75 3.66
N ILE A 194 -23.37 6.63 2.88
CA ILE A 194 -22.90 5.40 2.25
C ILE A 194 -21.51 5.09 2.82
N LEU A 195 -21.30 3.90 3.36
CA LEU A 195 -19.97 3.42 3.74
C LEU A 195 -19.36 2.64 2.57
N THR A 196 -18.06 2.81 2.34
CA THR A 196 -17.24 2.09 1.35
C THR A 196 -15.78 2.04 1.84
N ASN A 197 -14.85 1.49 1.04
CA ASN A 197 -13.43 1.56 1.36
C ASN A 197 -12.77 2.86 0.91
N ALA A 198 -11.70 3.27 1.60
CA ALA A 198 -10.90 4.40 1.19
C ALA A 198 -10.24 4.17 -0.18
N HIS A 199 -9.70 2.97 -0.44
CA HIS A 199 -9.06 2.66 -1.73
C HIS A 199 -10.02 2.67 -2.93
N VAL A 200 -11.34 2.58 -2.71
CA VAL A 200 -12.36 2.69 -3.77
C VAL A 200 -12.54 4.14 -4.21
N VAL A 201 -12.20 5.12 -3.36
CA VAL A 201 -12.39 6.57 -3.59
C VAL A 201 -11.11 7.40 -3.42
N ALA A 202 -9.93 6.78 -3.44
CA ALA A 202 -8.65 7.47 -3.29
C ALA A 202 -8.20 8.22 -4.56
N ASP A 203 -7.61 9.40 -4.38
CA ASP A 203 -7.18 10.34 -5.44
C ASP A 203 -8.32 10.65 -6.46
N GLN A 204 -9.55 10.68 -5.96
CA GLN A 204 -10.80 10.89 -6.67
C GLN A 204 -10.95 12.30 -7.25
N THR A 205 -11.24 12.38 -8.55
CA THR A 205 -11.70 13.61 -9.21
C THR A 205 -13.22 13.64 -9.40
N PHE A 206 -13.87 12.48 -9.41
CA PHE A 206 -15.32 12.37 -9.58
C PHE A 206 -15.85 11.04 -9.03
N VAL A 207 -16.94 11.05 -8.28
CA VAL A 207 -17.58 9.84 -7.72
C VAL A 207 -19.06 9.79 -8.08
N LEU A 208 -19.51 8.62 -8.54
CA LEU A 208 -20.91 8.29 -8.78
C LEU A 208 -21.32 7.03 -8.00
N VAL A 209 -22.59 6.93 -7.63
CA VAL A 209 -23.18 5.71 -7.06
C VAL A 209 -24.44 5.30 -7.83
N ARG A 210 -24.76 4.00 -7.83
CA ARG A 210 -25.97 3.44 -8.44
C ARG A 210 -26.61 2.41 -7.52
N LYS A 211 -27.92 2.52 -7.31
CA LYS A 211 -28.74 1.58 -6.53
C LYS A 211 -28.78 0.20 -7.17
N HIS A 212 -29.12 -0.84 -6.42
CA HIS A 212 -29.59 -2.09 -7.02
C HIS A 212 -30.85 -1.83 -7.88
N GLY A 213 -31.05 -2.62 -8.95
CA GLY A 213 -32.16 -2.49 -9.90
C GLY A 213 -32.19 -1.22 -10.78
N SER A 214 -31.62 -0.10 -10.34
CA SER A 214 -31.69 1.19 -11.03
C SER A 214 -30.63 1.34 -12.13
N PRO A 215 -30.96 1.91 -13.31
CA PRO A 215 -29.97 2.33 -14.30
C PRO A 215 -29.27 3.65 -13.94
N THR A 216 -29.89 4.48 -13.09
CA THR A 216 -29.47 5.87 -12.85
C THR A 216 -28.25 5.95 -11.94
N LYS A 217 -27.17 6.59 -12.43
CA LYS A 217 -26.02 6.97 -11.61
C LYS A 217 -26.24 8.36 -11.02
N TYR A 218 -26.03 8.50 -9.71
CA TYR A 218 -26.15 9.75 -8.97
C TYR A 218 -24.77 10.23 -8.55
N ARG A 219 -24.52 11.55 -8.56
CA ARG A 219 -23.26 12.12 -8.05
C ARG A 219 -23.18 11.94 -6.55
N ALA A 220 -22.04 11.41 -6.08
CA ALA A 220 -21.72 11.29 -4.67
C ALA A 220 -20.58 12.24 -4.29
N GLU A 221 -20.54 12.61 -3.02
CA GLU A 221 -19.52 13.48 -2.43
C GLU A 221 -18.90 12.78 -1.22
N VAL A 222 -17.56 12.83 -1.12
CA VAL A 222 -16.81 12.20 -0.04
C VAL A 222 -16.85 13.12 1.19
N GLN A 223 -17.43 12.64 2.28
CA GLN A 223 -17.54 13.38 3.54
C GLN A 223 -16.30 13.18 4.43
N ALA A 224 -15.76 11.97 4.46
CA ALA A 224 -14.57 11.62 5.24
C ALA A 224 -13.88 10.38 4.68
N VAL A 225 -12.56 10.31 4.85
CA VAL A 225 -11.71 9.16 4.49
C VAL A 225 -10.77 8.86 5.66
N GLY A 226 -10.57 7.58 5.95
CA GLY A 226 -9.57 7.08 6.88
C GLY A 226 -8.80 5.94 6.21
N HIS A 227 -7.62 6.26 5.68
CA HIS A 227 -6.84 5.31 4.87
C HIS A 227 -6.26 4.17 5.72
N GLU A 228 -5.86 4.42 6.97
CA GLU A 228 -5.31 3.43 7.90
C GLU A 228 -6.30 2.30 8.19
N CYS A 229 -7.58 2.62 8.34
CA CYS A 229 -8.67 1.66 8.46
C CYS A 229 -9.33 1.29 7.12
N ASP A 230 -8.86 1.82 6.00
CA ASP A 230 -9.44 1.65 4.66
C ASP A 230 -10.97 1.87 4.61
N LEU A 231 -11.46 2.96 5.21
CA LEU A 231 -12.88 3.34 5.22
C LEU A 231 -13.09 4.73 4.61
N ALA A 232 -14.19 4.90 3.88
CA ALA A 232 -14.67 6.19 3.40
C ALA A 232 -16.19 6.32 3.51
N LEU A 233 -16.63 7.56 3.72
CA LEU A 233 -18.01 7.93 3.98
C LEU A 233 -18.49 8.87 2.87
N LEU A 234 -19.55 8.50 2.16
CA LEU A 234 -20.11 9.27 1.04
C LEU A 234 -21.53 9.77 1.36
N THR A 235 -21.93 10.85 0.70
CA THR A 235 -23.33 11.33 0.63
C THR A 235 -23.77 11.55 -0.81
N VAL A 236 -25.07 11.73 -1.03
CA VAL A 236 -25.71 12.03 -2.31
C VAL A 236 -26.73 13.13 -2.12
N ASN A 237 -26.57 14.25 -2.84
CA ASN A 237 -27.41 15.44 -2.68
C ASN A 237 -28.73 15.40 -3.50
N ASN A 238 -28.98 14.34 -4.28
CA ASN A 238 -30.27 14.13 -4.97
C ASN A 238 -31.20 13.26 -4.09
N GLU A 239 -32.36 13.81 -3.71
CA GLU A 239 -33.41 13.14 -2.94
C GLU A 239 -33.92 11.83 -3.60
N GLU A 240 -34.00 11.79 -4.94
CA GLU A 240 -34.42 10.62 -5.73
C GLU A 240 -33.53 9.37 -5.46
N PHE A 241 -32.28 9.57 -5.07
CA PHE A 241 -31.41 8.48 -4.63
C PHE A 241 -31.90 7.87 -3.32
N TRP A 242 -32.37 8.67 -2.35
CA TRP A 242 -32.83 8.18 -1.05
C TRP A 242 -34.24 7.58 -1.08
N GLU A 243 -35.03 7.85 -2.12
CA GLU A 243 -36.36 7.24 -2.30
C GLU A 243 -36.28 5.71 -2.41
N GLY A 244 -37.00 5.02 -1.51
CA GLY A 244 -37.13 3.56 -1.47
C GLY A 244 -35.90 2.80 -0.96
N VAL A 245 -34.89 3.47 -0.40
CA VAL A 245 -33.64 2.81 0.02
C VAL A 245 -33.64 2.47 1.51
N ASN A 246 -33.45 1.19 1.81
CA ASN A 246 -33.20 0.68 3.15
C ASN A 246 -31.76 1.00 3.61
N PHE A 247 -31.54 1.09 4.92
CA PHE A 247 -30.20 1.24 5.52
C PHE A 247 -29.86 0.02 6.36
N LEU A 248 -28.57 -0.25 6.54
CA LEU A 248 -28.09 -1.35 7.37
C LEU A 248 -27.67 -0.89 8.76
N GLU A 249 -27.95 -1.72 9.76
CA GLU A 249 -27.44 -1.57 11.13
C GLU A 249 -26.13 -2.35 11.32
N PHE A 250 -25.26 -1.85 12.20
CA PHE A 250 -24.07 -2.58 12.62
C PHE A 250 -24.42 -3.67 13.66
N GLY A 251 -23.73 -4.80 13.57
CA GLY A 251 -23.87 -5.95 14.46
C GLY A 251 -22.76 -6.03 15.50
N ASN A 252 -22.52 -7.22 16.03
CA ASN A 252 -21.39 -7.51 16.93
C ASN A 252 -20.20 -8.08 16.16
N ILE A 253 -19.04 -8.18 16.82
CA ILE A 253 -17.89 -8.94 16.30
C ILE A 253 -18.27 -10.44 16.23
N PRO A 254 -18.34 -11.07 15.05
CA PRO A 254 -18.70 -12.48 14.93
C PRO A 254 -17.63 -13.40 15.55
N TYR A 255 -18.05 -14.54 16.07
CA TYR A 255 -17.20 -15.60 16.61
C TYR A 255 -16.67 -16.52 15.50
N LEU A 256 -15.63 -17.30 15.82
CA LEU A 256 -15.10 -18.31 14.91
C LEU A 256 -16.20 -19.30 14.52
N GLN A 257 -16.22 -19.71 13.25
CA GLN A 257 -17.22 -20.60 12.63
C GLN A 257 -18.63 -20.01 12.44
N GLU A 258 -18.92 -18.77 12.87
CA GLU A 258 -20.19 -18.11 12.54
C GLU A 258 -20.27 -17.79 11.04
N ALA A 259 -21.46 -17.93 10.46
CA ALA A 259 -21.70 -17.78 9.03
C ALA A 259 -21.83 -16.30 8.65
N VAL A 260 -21.22 -15.93 7.51
CA VAL A 260 -21.23 -14.55 7.00
C VAL A 260 -21.52 -14.52 5.50
N ALA A 261 -22.24 -13.50 5.05
CA ALA A 261 -22.56 -13.27 3.64
C ALA A 261 -22.04 -11.90 3.20
N VAL A 262 -21.06 -11.87 2.30
CA VAL A 262 -20.55 -10.64 1.69
C VAL A 262 -21.35 -10.31 0.44
N VAL A 263 -21.87 -9.08 0.38
CA VAL A 263 -22.72 -8.57 -0.71
C VAL A 263 -21.97 -7.44 -1.44
N GLY A 264 -21.94 -7.47 -2.78
CA GLY A 264 -21.22 -6.45 -3.56
C GLY A 264 -21.31 -6.62 -5.08
N TYR A 265 -20.55 -5.82 -5.82
CA TYR A 265 -20.54 -5.75 -7.27
C TYR A 265 -19.17 -6.16 -7.84
N PRO A 266 -18.99 -7.39 -8.33
CA PRO A 266 -17.69 -7.86 -8.81
C PRO A 266 -17.26 -7.12 -10.08
N GLN A 267 -15.94 -6.94 -10.25
CA GLN A 267 -15.34 -6.20 -11.36
C GLN A 267 -15.82 -6.71 -12.72
N GLY A 268 -16.22 -5.79 -13.60
CA GLY A 268 -16.79 -6.10 -14.92
C GLY A 268 -18.26 -6.53 -14.92
N GLY A 269 -18.83 -6.89 -13.76
CA GLY A 269 -20.25 -7.17 -13.59
C GLY A 269 -21.05 -5.92 -13.19
N ASP A 270 -22.28 -5.79 -13.69
CA ASP A 270 -23.22 -4.73 -13.27
C ASP A 270 -24.34 -5.23 -12.35
N ASN A 271 -24.48 -6.55 -12.23
CA ASN A 271 -25.34 -7.23 -11.27
C ASN A 271 -24.62 -7.36 -9.91
N ILE A 272 -25.42 -7.45 -8.85
CA ILE A 272 -24.97 -7.76 -7.50
C ILE A 272 -24.54 -9.23 -7.38
N SER A 273 -23.67 -9.52 -6.42
CA SER A 273 -23.15 -10.84 -6.10
C SER A 273 -23.16 -11.03 -4.59
N VAL A 274 -23.42 -12.27 -4.16
CA VAL A 274 -23.38 -12.67 -2.75
C VAL A 274 -22.44 -13.86 -2.63
N THR A 275 -21.39 -13.73 -1.81
CA THR A 275 -20.50 -14.83 -1.45
C THR A 275 -20.71 -15.17 0.02
N LYS A 276 -20.90 -16.46 0.33
CA LYS A 276 -21.09 -16.94 1.71
C LYS A 276 -19.89 -17.75 2.17
N GLY A 277 -19.64 -17.72 3.46
CA GLY A 277 -18.58 -18.45 4.14
C GLY A 277 -18.77 -18.39 5.65
N VAL A 278 -17.71 -18.68 6.39
CA VAL A 278 -17.64 -18.56 7.86
C VAL A 278 -16.44 -17.71 8.29
N VAL A 279 -16.46 -17.28 9.55
CA VAL A 279 -15.31 -16.62 10.18
C VAL A 279 -14.22 -17.63 10.52
N SER A 280 -13.06 -17.46 9.89
CA SER A 280 -11.88 -18.32 10.03
C SER A 280 -10.93 -17.84 11.13
N ARG A 281 -10.83 -16.52 11.36
CA ARG A 281 -9.96 -15.93 12.38
C ARG A 281 -10.34 -14.48 12.71
N VAL A 282 -9.98 -14.01 13.90
CA VAL A 282 -9.87 -12.58 14.24
C VAL A 282 -8.43 -12.33 14.70
N GLU A 283 -7.74 -11.38 14.08
CA GLU A 283 -6.34 -11.04 14.42
C GLU A 283 -6.02 -9.57 14.08
N LEU A 284 -4.84 -9.09 14.46
CA LEU A 284 -4.31 -7.85 13.89
C LEU A 284 -3.66 -8.17 12.54
N SER A 285 -4.08 -7.45 11.49
CA SER A 285 -3.58 -7.62 10.13
C SER A 285 -3.14 -6.27 9.55
N GLN A 286 -2.24 -6.30 8.57
CA GLN A 286 -1.73 -5.11 7.91
C GLN A 286 -2.70 -4.66 6.80
N TYR A 287 -3.38 -3.54 7.05
CA TYR A 287 -4.27 -2.90 6.09
C TYR A 287 -3.42 -2.36 4.95
N THR A 288 -3.44 -3.01 3.78
CA THR A 288 -2.42 -2.75 2.74
C THR A 288 -2.56 -1.36 2.10
N HIS A 289 -3.74 -0.74 2.14
CA HIS A 289 -3.95 0.62 1.67
C HIS A 289 -3.29 1.67 2.59
N GLY A 290 -3.61 1.67 3.88
CA GLY A 290 -3.06 2.64 4.86
C GLY A 290 -1.88 2.16 5.70
N ALA A 291 -1.32 1.00 5.38
CA ALA A 291 -0.17 0.37 6.04
C ALA A 291 -0.22 0.21 7.57
N ALA A 292 -1.41 0.31 8.18
CA ALA A 292 -1.61 0.20 9.61
C ALA A 292 -1.96 -1.24 10.04
N ASN A 293 -1.56 -1.61 11.27
CA ASN A 293 -1.92 -2.89 11.87
C ASN A 293 -3.16 -2.70 12.75
N LEU A 294 -4.32 -3.11 12.24
CA LEU A 294 -5.62 -2.99 12.91
C LEU A 294 -6.31 -4.36 12.97
N MET A 295 -7.35 -4.48 13.81
CA MET A 295 -8.12 -5.73 13.89
C MET A 295 -8.83 -5.97 12.56
N ALA A 296 -8.59 -7.14 11.97
CA ALA A 296 -9.31 -7.65 10.81
C ALA A 296 -9.93 -9.00 11.16
N ILE A 297 -11.02 -9.35 10.45
CA ILE A 297 -11.63 -10.68 10.54
C ILE A 297 -11.36 -11.41 9.23
N GLN A 298 -10.69 -12.56 9.32
CA GLN A 298 -10.46 -13.47 8.21
C GLN A 298 -11.72 -14.34 8.01
N ILE A 299 -12.18 -14.45 6.77
CA ILE A 299 -13.33 -15.27 6.37
C ILE A 299 -12.95 -16.17 5.19
N ASP A 300 -13.60 -17.32 5.02
CA ASP A 300 -13.37 -18.19 3.85
C ASP A 300 -14.24 -17.84 2.62
N ALA A 301 -15.15 -16.86 2.74
CA ALA A 301 -15.89 -16.34 1.60
C ALA A 301 -14.98 -15.61 0.60
N ALA A 302 -15.17 -15.86 -0.70
CA ALA A 302 -14.33 -15.29 -1.76
C ALA A 302 -14.53 -13.77 -1.94
N ILE A 303 -13.53 -12.97 -1.56
CA ILE A 303 -13.45 -11.54 -1.86
C ILE A 303 -12.80 -11.34 -3.23
N ASN A 304 -13.55 -10.76 -4.17
CA ASN A 304 -13.08 -10.41 -5.51
C ASN A 304 -13.02 -8.87 -5.66
N PRO A 305 -12.13 -8.33 -6.52
CA PRO A 305 -12.14 -6.91 -6.87
C PRO A 305 -13.54 -6.43 -7.25
N GLY A 306 -13.93 -5.26 -6.75
CA GLY A 306 -15.27 -4.70 -6.89
C GLY A 306 -16.20 -4.99 -5.71
N ASN A 307 -16.09 -6.15 -5.04
CA ASN A 307 -16.85 -6.42 -3.80
C ASN A 307 -16.33 -5.59 -2.61
N SER A 308 -15.10 -5.10 -2.68
CA SER A 308 -14.50 -4.18 -1.70
C SER A 308 -15.39 -2.95 -1.49
N GLY A 309 -15.61 -2.59 -0.22
CA GLY A 309 -16.53 -1.56 0.26
C GLY A 309 -17.95 -2.08 0.52
N GLY A 310 -18.27 -3.31 0.10
CA GLY A 310 -19.55 -3.96 0.36
C GLY A 310 -19.65 -4.52 1.79
N PRO A 311 -20.87 -4.70 2.33
CA PRO A 311 -21.06 -5.20 3.68
C PRO A 311 -20.89 -6.72 3.75
N ALA A 312 -20.39 -7.17 4.90
CA ALA A 312 -20.44 -8.54 5.36
C ALA A 312 -21.57 -8.69 6.39
N ILE A 313 -22.57 -9.50 6.09
CA ILE A 313 -23.81 -9.64 6.85
C ILE A 313 -23.79 -10.91 7.71
N MET A 314 -24.24 -10.78 8.96
CA MET A 314 -24.57 -11.86 9.90
C MET A 314 -25.85 -11.45 10.63
N ASP A 315 -26.85 -12.35 10.71
CA ASP A 315 -28.11 -12.15 11.43
C ASP A 315 -28.76 -10.76 11.20
N GLU A 316 -29.05 -10.47 9.93
CA GLU A 316 -29.61 -9.19 9.42
C GLU A 316 -28.72 -7.94 9.59
N LYS A 317 -27.56 -8.04 10.27
CA LYS A 317 -26.69 -6.89 10.59
C LYS A 317 -25.31 -6.97 9.96
N VAL A 318 -24.66 -5.82 9.83
CA VAL A 318 -23.30 -5.71 9.30
C VAL A 318 -22.28 -6.13 10.34
N ALA A 319 -21.60 -7.25 10.10
CA ALA A 319 -20.45 -7.74 10.87
C ALA A 319 -19.13 -7.05 10.45
N GLY A 320 -19.08 -6.45 9.25
CA GLY A 320 -17.94 -5.68 8.78
C GLY A 320 -18.05 -5.18 7.33
N VAL A 321 -17.01 -4.50 6.84
CA VAL A 321 -16.87 -4.11 5.42
C VAL A 321 -15.84 -5.01 4.74
N ALA A 322 -16.18 -5.64 3.62
CA ALA A 322 -15.20 -6.39 2.82
C ALA A 322 -14.17 -5.43 2.21
N PHE A 323 -12.87 -5.76 2.27
CA PHE A 323 -11.82 -4.88 1.73
C PHE A 323 -10.72 -5.60 0.95
N GLN A 324 -10.10 -6.64 1.53
CA GLN A 324 -8.89 -7.26 0.99
C GLN A 324 -9.00 -8.79 0.88
N ASN A 325 -8.21 -9.36 -0.03
CA ASN A 325 -7.94 -10.79 -0.19
C ASN A 325 -6.41 -11.00 -0.12
N LEU A 326 -5.94 -12.14 0.39
CA LEU A 326 -4.50 -12.45 0.44
C LEU A 326 -4.00 -12.90 -0.94
N ALA A 327 -3.19 -12.06 -1.59
CA ALA A 327 -2.66 -12.34 -2.93
C ALA A 327 -1.92 -13.69 -3.00
N GLY A 328 -2.40 -14.59 -3.86
CA GLY A 328 -1.86 -15.94 -4.04
C GLY A 328 -2.45 -17.02 -3.13
N ALA A 329 -3.40 -16.68 -2.25
CA ALA A 329 -4.21 -17.65 -1.53
C ALA A 329 -5.62 -17.77 -2.13
N GLU A 330 -6.20 -18.96 -2.08
CA GLU A 330 -7.60 -19.19 -2.41
C GLU A 330 -8.45 -19.14 -1.12
N ASN A 331 -9.65 -18.56 -1.20
CA ASN A 331 -10.63 -18.53 -0.10
C ASN A 331 -10.10 -17.90 1.21
N ILE A 332 -9.36 -16.77 1.11
CA ILE A 332 -8.94 -15.95 2.26
C ILE A 332 -9.40 -14.51 2.05
N GLY A 333 -10.64 -14.23 2.46
CA GLY A 333 -11.18 -12.87 2.53
C GLY A 333 -10.86 -12.19 3.86
N TYR A 334 -10.80 -10.86 3.87
CA TYR A 334 -10.78 -10.05 5.09
C TYR A 334 -11.90 -9.00 5.10
N ILE A 335 -12.48 -8.81 6.28
CA ILE A 335 -13.48 -7.76 6.56
C ILE A 335 -12.99 -6.84 7.69
N ILE A 336 -13.30 -5.56 7.56
CA ILE A 336 -13.09 -4.50 8.55
C ILE A 336 -14.20 -4.63 9.60
N PRO A 337 -13.89 -4.96 10.87
CA PRO A 337 -14.91 -5.30 11.85
C PRO A 337 -15.60 -4.05 12.43
N VAL A 338 -16.81 -4.24 12.95
CA VAL A 338 -17.64 -3.16 13.52
C VAL A 338 -16.89 -2.20 14.46
N PRO A 339 -16.04 -2.61 15.42
CA PRO A 339 -15.35 -1.65 16.29
C PRO A 339 -14.43 -0.67 15.54
N VAL A 340 -13.81 -1.11 14.44
CA VAL A 340 -12.97 -0.25 13.60
C VAL A 340 -13.83 0.74 12.81
N ILE A 341 -15.02 0.29 12.35
CA ILE A 341 -16.04 1.16 11.75
C ILE A 341 -16.56 2.18 12.76
N GLU A 342 -16.92 1.76 13.97
CA GLU A 342 -17.43 2.62 15.04
C GLU A 342 -16.38 3.65 15.49
N HIS A 343 -15.10 3.26 15.60
CA HIS A 343 -14.02 4.20 15.90
C HIS A 343 -13.92 5.30 14.83
N PHE A 344 -13.85 4.91 13.54
CA PHE A 344 -13.86 5.84 12.41
C PHE A 344 -15.12 6.74 12.43
N MET A 345 -16.31 6.17 12.60
CA MET A 345 -17.58 6.90 12.59
C MET A 345 -17.68 7.87 13.78
N SER A 346 -17.19 7.52 14.97
CA SER A 346 -17.20 8.44 16.11
C SER A 346 -16.21 9.60 15.91
N ASP A 347 -15.02 9.37 15.34
CA ASP A 347 -14.11 10.48 14.98
C ASP A 347 -14.84 11.46 14.03
N VAL A 348 -15.44 10.95 12.95
CA VAL A 348 -16.13 11.76 11.95
C VAL A 348 -17.35 12.49 12.53
N ASN A 349 -18.14 11.83 13.39
CA ASN A 349 -19.31 12.45 14.02
C ASN A 349 -18.93 13.53 15.06
N GLU A 350 -17.80 13.37 15.78
CA GLU A 350 -17.35 14.30 16.83
C GLU A 350 -16.59 15.50 16.26
N TRP A 351 -15.74 15.28 15.26
CA TRP A 351 -14.76 16.28 14.78
C TRP A 351 -15.02 16.77 13.35
N GLY A 352 -16.07 16.25 12.69
CA GLY A 352 -16.37 16.50 11.27
C GLY A 352 -15.38 15.85 10.30
N LYS A 353 -14.41 15.09 10.82
CA LYS A 353 -13.35 14.41 10.07
C LYS A 353 -12.78 13.27 10.91
N TYR A 354 -12.15 12.31 10.25
CA TYR A 354 -11.40 11.24 10.90
C TYR A 354 -10.06 11.76 11.48
N ILE A 355 -9.60 11.22 12.62
CA ILE A 355 -8.44 11.72 13.38
C ILE A 355 -7.29 10.70 13.43
N GLY A 356 -7.58 9.41 13.50
CA GLY A 356 -6.58 8.34 13.37
C GLY A 356 -6.45 7.41 14.58
N PHE A 357 -6.01 6.17 14.30
CA PHE A 357 -5.79 5.15 15.32
C PHE A 357 -4.54 5.43 16.16
N CYS A 358 -4.63 5.16 17.46
CA CYS A 358 -3.56 5.47 18.41
C CYS A 358 -2.37 4.50 18.33
N THR A 359 -1.18 5.00 18.66
CA THR A 359 0.02 4.17 18.91
C THR A 359 0.70 4.57 20.22
N LEU A 360 1.43 3.62 20.82
CA LEU A 360 2.42 3.87 21.85
C LEU A 360 3.78 4.31 21.27
N GLY A 361 3.99 4.16 19.95
CA GLY A 361 5.26 4.51 19.30
C GLY A 361 6.44 3.65 19.71
N VAL A 362 6.20 2.44 20.24
CA VAL A 362 7.26 1.51 20.68
C VAL A 362 7.44 0.36 19.68
N SER A 363 8.67 -0.12 19.56
CA SER A 363 8.98 -1.41 18.92
C SER A 363 9.37 -2.40 20.00
N CYS A 364 8.66 -3.53 20.09
CA CYS A 364 8.81 -4.50 21.16
C CYS A 364 9.39 -5.84 20.68
N GLN A 365 9.95 -6.61 21.61
CA GLN A 365 10.50 -7.95 21.40
C GLN A 365 9.86 -8.97 22.37
N PRO A 366 9.46 -10.16 21.88
CA PRO A 366 9.01 -11.26 22.74
C PRO A 366 10.05 -11.68 23.79
N THR A 367 9.59 -12.03 24.99
CA THR A 367 10.42 -12.48 26.12
C THR A 367 10.29 -13.98 26.38
N GLU A 368 9.93 -14.79 25.39
CA GLU A 368 9.72 -16.24 25.54
C GLU A 368 10.97 -16.99 26.03
N ASN A 369 12.16 -16.51 25.68
CA ASN A 369 13.43 -17.07 26.15
C ASN A 369 13.61 -16.86 27.67
N VAL A 370 13.82 -17.94 28.41
CA VAL A 370 13.96 -17.92 29.88
C VAL A 370 15.14 -17.04 30.33
N GLN A 371 16.31 -17.20 29.70
CA GLN A 371 17.54 -16.47 30.07
C GLN A 371 17.43 -14.96 29.81
N LEU A 372 16.64 -14.54 28.81
CA LEU A 372 16.31 -13.14 28.61
C LEU A 372 15.49 -12.59 29.79
N ARG A 373 14.48 -13.33 30.26
CA ARG A 373 13.67 -12.95 31.44
C ARG A 373 14.50 -12.93 32.73
N ASP A 374 15.38 -13.92 32.91
CA ASP A 374 16.29 -13.99 34.07
C ASP A 374 17.24 -12.78 34.09
N HIS A 375 17.82 -12.41 32.93
CA HIS A 375 18.67 -11.23 32.78
C HIS A 375 17.92 -9.91 33.06
N LEU A 376 16.67 -9.81 32.61
CA LEU A 376 15.76 -8.69 32.87
C LEU A 376 15.17 -8.71 34.30
N LYS A 377 15.59 -9.66 35.15
CA LYS A 377 15.16 -9.84 36.55
C LYS A 377 13.63 -10.03 36.69
N MET A 378 12.98 -10.62 35.69
CA MET A 378 11.54 -10.88 35.72
C MET A 378 11.21 -11.99 36.74
N PRO A 379 10.36 -11.75 37.75
CA PRO A 379 9.95 -12.78 38.69
C PRO A 379 9.25 -13.97 38.01
N PRO A 380 9.35 -15.20 38.56
CA PRO A 380 8.66 -16.36 38.04
C PRO A 380 7.15 -16.13 37.87
N GLY A 381 6.63 -16.40 36.68
CA GLY A 381 5.22 -16.19 36.34
C GLY A 381 4.85 -14.78 35.88
N LEU A 382 5.75 -13.78 35.99
CA LEU A 382 5.55 -12.49 35.34
C LEU A 382 5.82 -12.60 33.84
N THR A 383 5.00 -11.94 33.03
CA THR A 383 5.09 -11.94 31.57
C THR A 383 5.09 -10.52 31.00
N GLY A 384 5.59 -10.36 29.77
CA GLY A 384 5.57 -9.08 29.07
C GLY A 384 6.49 -9.03 27.84
N VAL A 385 6.62 -7.86 27.21
CA VAL A 385 7.47 -7.63 26.03
C VAL A 385 8.52 -6.56 26.25
N LEU A 386 9.74 -6.79 25.74
CA LEU A 386 10.90 -5.92 25.89
C LEU A 386 10.81 -4.70 24.95
N VAL A 387 11.05 -3.49 25.45
CA VAL A 387 11.09 -2.26 24.65
C VAL A 387 12.46 -2.10 23.97
N ASN A 388 12.49 -2.27 22.65
CA ASN A 388 13.73 -2.17 21.85
C ASN A 388 13.95 -0.77 21.28
N LYS A 389 12.88 -0.06 20.90
CA LYS A 389 12.93 1.28 20.28
C LYS A 389 11.69 2.08 20.67
N ILE A 390 11.82 3.41 20.74
CA ILE A 390 10.72 4.33 21.02
C ILE A 390 10.81 5.52 20.05
N ASN A 391 9.69 5.92 19.46
CA ASN A 391 9.58 7.10 18.59
C ASN A 391 9.74 8.39 19.43
N PRO A 392 10.74 9.26 19.16
CA PRO A 392 10.97 10.48 19.93
C PRO A 392 9.79 11.46 20.01
N LEU A 393 8.85 11.40 19.04
CA LEU A 393 7.67 12.27 19.02
C LEU A 393 6.47 11.72 19.82
N CYS A 394 6.54 10.48 20.31
CA CYS A 394 5.51 9.89 21.15
C CYS A 394 5.78 10.16 22.63
N ASP A 395 4.72 10.39 23.43
CA ASP A 395 4.82 10.71 24.86
C ASP A 395 5.54 9.61 25.67
N SER A 396 5.43 8.37 25.20
CA SER A 396 6.16 7.20 25.71
C SER A 396 7.68 7.42 25.80
N HIS A 397 8.28 8.20 24.91
CA HIS A 397 9.72 8.50 24.91
C HIS A 397 10.17 9.27 26.17
N ARG A 398 9.23 9.92 26.88
CA ARG A 398 9.52 10.69 28.11
C ARG A 398 9.42 9.83 29.38
N MET A 399 8.80 8.65 29.31
CA MET A 399 8.45 7.82 30.48
C MET A 399 9.06 6.41 30.41
N LEU A 400 8.95 5.79 29.24
CA LEU A 400 9.53 4.49 28.93
C LEU A 400 10.99 4.63 28.50
N LYS A 401 11.74 3.55 28.59
CA LYS A 401 13.14 3.44 28.18
C LYS A 401 13.34 2.18 27.35
N LYS A 402 14.45 2.15 26.60
CA LYS A 402 14.98 0.88 26.10
C LYS A 402 15.23 -0.06 27.29
N ASP A 403 14.98 -1.35 27.09
CA ASP A 403 15.16 -2.42 28.07
C ASP A 403 14.14 -2.44 29.24
N ASP A 404 13.12 -1.59 29.21
CA ASP A 404 11.88 -1.80 29.97
C ASP A 404 11.14 -3.05 29.45
N VAL A 405 10.45 -3.78 30.32
CA VAL A 405 9.51 -4.85 29.92
C VAL A 405 8.07 -4.38 30.16
N ILE A 406 7.26 -4.21 29.12
CA ILE A 406 5.84 -3.88 29.26
C ILE A 406 5.08 -5.13 29.71
N ILE A 407 4.50 -5.07 30.91
CA ILE A 407 3.82 -6.21 31.56
C ILE A 407 2.30 -6.09 31.55
N ALA A 408 1.74 -4.87 31.42
CA ALA A 408 0.31 -4.66 31.24
C ALA A 408 -0.01 -3.30 30.59
N PHE A 409 -1.17 -3.23 29.93
CA PHE A 409 -1.76 -2.01 29.40
C PHE A 409 -3.22 -1.90 29.90
N ASP A 410 -3.59 -0.77 30.51
CA ASP A 410 -4.88 -0.56 31.19
C ASP A 410 -5.26 -1.69 32.14
N GLY A 411 -4.28 -2.17 32.91
CA GLY A 411 -4.41 -3.31 33.81
C GLY A 411 -4.31 -4.68 33.14
N VAL A 412 -4.68 -4.82 31.86
CA VAL A 412 -4.69 -6.08 31.09
C VAL A 412 -3.26 -6.65 30.97
N PRO A 413 -2.98 -7.85 31.49
CA PRO A 413 -1.64 -8.45 31.42
C PRO A 413 -1.22 -8.86 30.01
N ILE A 414 0.02 -8.57 29.65
CA ILE A 414 0.63 -8.90 28.36
C ILE A 414 1.49 -10.16 28.54
N ALA A 415 1.36 -11.12 27.63
CA ALA A 415 2.15 -12.35 27.62
C ALA A 415 3.50 -12.18 26.92
N ASN A 416 4.37 -13.19 27.03
CA ASN A 416 5.75 -13.15 26.53
C ASN A 416 5.85 -13.08 25.00
N ASP A 417 4.77 -13.42 24.29
CA ASP A 417 4.58 -13.32 22.83
C ASP A 417 4.02 -11.95 22.39
N GLY A 418 3.70 -11.06 23.32
CA GLY A 418 3.02 -9.78 23.05
C GLY A 418 1.50 -9.85 22.97
N THR A 419 0.89 -11.01 23.24
CA THR A 419 -0.57 -11.14 23.21
C THR A 419 -1.24 -10.81 24.54
N VAL A 420 -2.50 -10.37 24.47
CA VAL A 420 -3.45 -10.24 25.58
C VAL A 420 -4.60 -11.23 25.40
N HIS A 421 -5.40 -11.45 26.45
CA HIS A 421 -6.68 -12.14 26.30
C HIS A 421 -7.66 -11.23 25.57
N PHE A 422 -8.45 -11.79 24.64
CA PHE A 422 -9.41 -11.02 23.84
C PHE A 422 -10.86 -11.39 24.21
N ARG A 423 -11.26 -12.64 23.93
CA ARG A 423 -12.58 -13.20 24.30
C ARG A 423 -12.46 -14.72 24.35
N ASN A 424 -13.31 -15.40 25.12
CA ASN A 424 -13.33 -16.87 25.23
C ASN A 424 -11.92 -17.48 25.44
N ARG A 425 -11.36 -18.13 24.42
CA ARG A 425 -9.98 -18.67 24.39
C ARG A 425 -9.08 -17.97 23.34
N GLU A 426 -9.59 -16.95 22.67
CA GLU A 426 -8.87 -16.15 21.67
C GLU A 426 -7.91 -15.16 22.35
N ARG A 427 -6.80 -14.89 21.66
CA ARG A 427 -5.76 -13.95 22.07
C ARG A 427 -5.40 -13.06 20.88
N ILE A 428 -5.06 -11.81 21.14
CA ILE A 428 -4.71 -10.80 20.13
C ILE A 428 -3.49 -10.01 20.60
N THR A 429 -2.73 -9.37 19.71
CA THR A 429 -1.59 -8.53 20.12
C THR A 429 -2.05 -7.33 20.94
N PHE A 430 -1.24 -6.91 21.92
CA PHE A 430 -1.60 -5.82 22.84
C PHE A 430 -1.83 -4.48 22.13
N ASP A 431 -1.26 -4.28 20.94
CA ASP A 431 -1.48 -3.13 20.05
C ASP A 431 -2.98 -2.90 19.73
N HIS A 432 -3.83 -3.93 19.80
CA HIS A 432 -5.29 -3.76 19.70
C HIS A 432 -5.85 -2.82 20.80
N LEU A 433 -5.40 -2.99 22.05
CA LEU A 433 -5.85 -2.17 23.17
C LEU A 433 -5.40 -0.71 23.02
N VAL A 434 -4.27 -0.51 22.33
CA VAL A 434 -3.70 0.81 22.04
C VAL A 434 -4.46 1.47 20.89
N SER A 435 -4.64 0.79 19.76
CA SER A 435 -5.23 1.37 18.55
C SER A 435 -6.69 1.75 18.72
N MET A 436 -7.46 0.97 19.48
CA MET A 436 -8.85 1.27 19.83
C MET A 436 -9.05 2.50 20.72
N LYS A 437 -7.99 3.13 21.23
CA LYS A 437 -8.08 4.39 21.98
C LYS A 437 -8.37 5.57 21.06
N LYS A 438 -9.07 6.57 21.60
CA LYS A 438 -9.24 7.88 20.96
C LYS A 438 -8.01 8.75 21.09
N ALA A 439 -7.69 9.46 20.02
CA ALA A 439 -6.55 10.36 19.93
C ALA A 439 -6.60 11.43 21.04
N GLY A 440 -5.47 11.66 21.69
CA GLY A 440 -5.37 12.57 22.83
C GLY A 440 -5.76 11.98 24.19
N GLY A 441 -6.35 10.77 24.22
CA GLY A 441 -6.59 10.00 25.44
C GLY A 441 -5.30 9.46 26.08
N THR A 442 -5.45 8.71 27.17
CA THR A 442 -4.32 8.08 27.88
C THR A 442 -4.49 6.56 28.01
N GLY A 443 -3.37 5.86 28.17
CA GLY A 443 -3.30 4.46 28.57
C GLY A 443 -2.36 4.28 29.77
N ALA A 444 -2.76 3.47 30.74
CA ALA A 444 -1.96 3.13 31.91
C ALA A 444 -1.03 1.96 31.58
N VAL A 445 0.25 2.24 31.39
CA VAL A 445 1.27 1.28 30.98
C VAL A 445 2.09 0.85 32.19
N ARG A 446 1.98 -0.41 32.58
CA ARG A 446 2.83 -0.99 33.63
C ARG A 446 4.05 -1.65 33.01
N VAL A 447 5.22 -1.35 33.55
CA VAL A 447 6.51 -1.91 33.11
C VAL A 447 7.31 -2.46 34.27
N LEU A 448 8.17 -3.44 33.99
CA LEU A 448 9.29 -3.82 34.82
C LEU A 448 10.55 -3.10 34.33
N ARG A 449 11.27 -2.44 35.23
CA ARG A 449 12.57 -1.79 35.00
C ARG A 449 13.51 -2.21 36.12
N ASP A 450 14.66 -2.78 35.78
CA ASP A 450 15.65 -3.26 36.77
C ASP A 450 15.15 -4.25 37.84
N GLY A 451 14.00 -4.91 37.61
CA GLY A 451 13.32 -5.78 38.57
C GLY A 451 12.26 -5.09 39.44
N VAL A 452 12.06 -3.77 39.27
CA VAL A 452 11.04 -2.96 39.96
C VAL A 452 9.88 -2.67 39.01
N GLN A 453 8.64 -2.75 39.50
CA GLN A 453 7.47 -2.37 38.70
C GLN A 453 7.19 -0.86 38.79
N HIS A 454 6.86 -0.26 37.66
CA HIS A 454 6.42 1.13 37.53
C HIS A 454 5.11 1.19 36.71
N GLU A 455 4.35 2.26 36.89
CA GLU A 455 3.16 2.56 36.09
C GLU A 455 3.27 3.99 35.53
N PHE A 456 2.96 4.14 34.26
CA PHE A 456 3.04 5.41 33.52
C PHE A 456 1.73 5.67 32.77
N HIS A 457 1.16 6.86 32.94
CA HIS A 457 -0.04 7.27 32.21
C HIS A 457 0.38 8.03 30.95
N ILE A 458 0.47 7.32 29.83
CA ILE A 458 1.03 7.81 28.57
C ILE A 458 -0.08 8.38 27.70
N LYS A 459 0.11 9.60 27.16
CA LYS A 459 -0.80 10.20 26.19
C LYS A 459 -0.63 9.54 24.81
N LEU A 460 -1.75 9.17 24.21
CA LEU A 460 -1.80 8.44 22.94
C LEU A 460 -2.27 9.34 21.79
N GLY A 461 -1.90 8.97 20.57
CA GLY A 461 -2.30 9.64 19.33
C GLY A 461 -1.78 8.91 18.09
N PRO A 462 -2.08 9.43 16.89
CA PRO A 462 -1.66 8.83 15.63
C PRO A 462 -0.13 8.73 15.48
N PRO A 463 0.38 7.74 14.73
CA PRO A 463 1.81 7.59 14.46
C PRO A 463 2.36 8.79 13.68
N GLN A 464 3.56 9.24 14.06
CA GLN A 464 4.30 10.28 13.34
C GLN A 464 5.57 9.69 12.73
N SER A 465 5.58 9.54 11.40
CA SER A 465 6.67 8.94 10.62
C SER A 465 7.51 9.99 9.93
N LEU A 466 8.84 9.80 9.92
CA LEU A 466 9.79 10.69 9.23
C LEU A 466 9.64 10.62 7.70
N VAL A 467 9.31 9.43 7.20
CA VAL A 467 8.97 9.16 5.80
C VAL A 467 7.51 8.67 5.78
N PRO A 468 6.56 9.46 5.26
CA PRO A 468 5.16 9.06 5.14
C PRO A 468 4.98 7.82 4.26
N VAL A 469 4.16 6.87 4.72
CA VAL A 469 3.93 5.58 4.05
C VAL A 469 2.88 5.68 2.93
N HIS A 470 1.92 6.58 3.08
CA HIS A 470 0.96 6.97 2.04
C HIS A 470 0.70 8.49 2.08
N GLN A 471 0.26 9.04 0.96
CA GLN A 471 -0.15 10.44 0.80
C GLN A 471 -1.29 10.56 -0.24
N PHE A 472 -2.30 9.69 -0.12
CA PHE A 472 -3.53 9.81 -0.91
C PHE A 472 -4.25 11.13 -0.63
N ASP A 473 -5.06 11.56 -1.59
CA ASP A 473 -5.94 12.73 -1.53
C ASP A 473 -5.16 14.06 -1.27
N LYS A 474 -3.82 14.03 -1.41
CA LYS A 474 -2.91 15.16 -1.23
C LYS A 474 -1.86 15.21 -2.35
N LEU A 475 -1.71 16.38 -2.98
CA LEU A 475 -0.60 16.62 -3.90
C LEU A 475 0.76 16.64 -3.17
N PRO A 476 1.82 16.03 -3.75
CA PRO A 476 3.15 16.03 -3.17
C PRO A 476 3.76 17.43 -3.12
N SER A 477 4.34 17.79 -1.98
CA SER A 477 5.03 19.06 -1.80
C SER A 477 6.31 19.11 -2.66
N TYR A 478 6.59 20.21 -3.35
CA TYR A 478 7.80 20.36 -4.15
C TYR A 478 8.28 21.81 -4.24
N PHE A 479 9.59 22.01 -4.46
CA PHE A 479 10.23 23.31 -4.69
C PHE A 479 11.29 23.19 -5.78
N ILE A 480 11.40 24.17 -6.68
CA ILE A 480 12.35 24.18 -7.81
C ILE A 480 13.12 25.49 -7.80
N PHE A 481 14.46 25.39 -7.75
CA PHE A 481 15.35 26.55 -7.86
C PHE A 481 16.49 26.24 -8.83
N ALA A 482 16.68 27.08 -9.85
CA ALA A 482 17.61 26.88 -10.96
C ALA A 482 17.56 25.47 -11.61
N GLY A 483 16.37 24.87 -11.64
CA GLY A 483 16.15 23.53 -12.18
C GLY A 483 16.48 22.38 -11.22
N LEU A 484 17.06 22.65 -10.04
CA LEU A 484 17.16 21.66 -8.97
C LEU A 484 15.75 21.39 -8.41
N VAL A 485 15.29 20.14 -8.46
CA VAL A 485 13.93 19.76 -8.01
C VAL A 485 14.01 19.11 -6.63
N PHE A 486 13.47 19.78 -5.62
CA PHE A 486 13.44 19.34 -4.23
C PHE A 486 12.05 18.83 -3.84
N THR A 487 12.00 17.68 -3.16
CA THR A 487 10.76 17.06 -2.66
C THR A 487 11.04 16.30 -1.34
N PRO A 488 10.06 16.09 -0.44
CA PRO A 488 10.24 15.24 0.73
C PRO A 488 10.26 13.77 0.30
N LEU A 489 11.14 12.98 0.91
CA LEU A 489 11.11 11.52 0.76
C LEU A 489 9.81 10.97 1.38
N THR A 490 9.10 10.17 0.59
CA THR A 490 7.88 9.44 0.98
C THR A 490 7.97 8.02 0.41
N GLN A 491 7.24 7.04 0.96
CA GLN A 491 7.18 5.72 0.33
C GLN A 491 6.47 5.74 -1.04
N PRO A 492 5.41 6.55 -1.28
CA PRO A 492 4.87 6.76 -2.63
C PRO A 492 5.89 7.26 -3.67
N TYR A 493 6.90 8.05 -3.28
CA TYR A 493 8.03 8.38 -4.16
C TYR A 493 8.87 7.15 -4.52
N LEU A 494 9.11 6.25 -3.56
CA LEU A 494 9.80 4.99 -3.82
C LEU A 494 8.94 4.02 -4.64
N HIS A 495 7.61 4.05 -4.51
CA HIS A 495 6.70 3.22 -5.30
C HIS A 495 6.71 3.56 -6.81
N GLU A 496 7.21 4.73 -7.22
CA GLU A 496 7.43 5.05 -8.65
C GLU A 496 8.52 4.18 -9.32
N TYR A 497 9.38 3.51 -8.53
CA TYR A 497 10.33 2.50 -9.02
C TYR A 497 9.67 1.12 -9.27
N GLY A 498 8.35 1.01 -9.13
CA GLY A 498 7.53 -0.16 -9.41
C GLY A 498 7.27 -1.08 -8.21
N ASP A 499 6.56 -2.19 -8.45
CA ASP A 499 6.13 -3.12 -7.39
C ASP A 499 7.30 -3.69 -6.55
N ASP A 500 8.49 -3.81 -7.15
CA ASP A 500 9.73 -4.28 -6.51
C ASP A 500 10.62 -3.11 -6.02
N TRP A 501 10.01 -1.96 -5.66
CA TRP A 501 10.72 -0.74 -5.24
C TRP A 501 11.77 -0.99 -4.14
N TYR A 502 11.54 -1.96 -3.26
CA TYR A 502 12.47 -2.33 -2.20
C TYR A 502 13.87 -2.71 -2.76
N ASN A 503 13.90 -3.35 -3.93
CA ASN A 503 15.13 -3.75 -4.63
C ASN A 503 15.55 -2.79 -5.75
N THR A 504 14.60 -2.12 -6.41
CA THR A 504 14.86 -1.23 -7.57
C THR A 504 15.16 0.22 -7.20
N SER A 505 14.70 0.71 -6.05
CA SER A 505 14.93 2.09 -5.60
C SER A 505 16.32 2.29 -4.96
N PRO A 506 16.80 3.55 -4.85
CA PRO A 506 18.11 3.84 -4.27
C PRO A 506 18.21 3.38 -2.80
N ARG A 507 19.10 2.42 -2.54
CA ARG A 507 19.23 1.72 -1.24
C ARG A 507 19.32 2.64 -0.02
N ARG A 508 19.93 3.83 -0.14
CA ARG A 508 19.98 4.84 0.94
C ARG A 508 18.58 5.36 1.28
N LEU A 509 17.81 5.77 0.26
CA LEU A 509 16.45 6.28 0.45
C LEU A 509 15.51 5.19 0.97
N CYS A 510 15.65 3.95 0.48
CA CYS A 510 14.96 2.78 1.00
C CYS A 510 15.31 2.53 2.49
N GLN A 511 16.59 2.60 2.87
CA GLN A 511 17.03 2.46 4.27
C GLN A 511 16.46 3.57 5.17
N HIS A 512 16.47 4.83 4.72
CA HIS A 512 15.84 5.95 5.43
C HIS A 512 14.35 5.68 5.67
N ALA A 513 13.62 5.29 4.62
CA ALA A 513 12.18 5.04 4.64
C ALA A 513 11.72 3.88 5.54
N LEU A 514 12.62 2.95 5.87
CA LEU A 514 12.31 1.73 6.63
C LEU A 514 12.87 1.73 8.06
N THR A 515 13.91 2.54 8.37
CA THR A 515 14.67 2.39 9.62
C THR A 515 14.74 3.64 10.50
N GLU A 516 14.56 4.84 9.94
CA GLU A 516 14.70 6.09 10.70
C GLU A 516 13.39 6.55 11.34
N LEU A 517 13.49 7.22 12.49
CA LEU A 517 12.37 7.84 13.21
C LEU A 517 12.63 9.34 13.36
N PRO A 518 11.59 10.18 13.36
CA PRO A 518 11.76 11.62 13.47
C PRO A 518 12.26 12.00 14.86
N LYS A 519 13.15 12.98 14.92
CA LYS A 519 13.74 13.56 16.13
C LYS A 519 13.02 14.85 16.54
N LYS A 520 12.48 15.58 15.56
CA LYS A 520 11.71 16.84 15.76
C LYS A 520 10.39 16.83 14.99
N LEU A 521 9.41 17.57 15.51
CA LEU A 521 8.08 17.67 14.93
C LEU A 521 8.17 18.32 13.54
N GLY A 522 7.62 17.66 12.52
CA GLY A 522 7.67 18.15 11.14
C GLY A 522 9.04 18.05 10.47
N GLU A 523 9.95 17.21 10.97
CA GLU A 523 11.18 16.82 10.26
C GLU A 523 10.84 16.09 8.95
N GLN A 524 11.57 16.37 7.87
CA GLN A 524 11.46 15.67 6.60
C GLN A 524 12.84 15.46 5.97
N ILE A 525 13.07 14.28 5.42
CA ILE A 525 14.25 14.02 4.56
C ILE A 525 13.98 14.66 3.20
N ILE A 526 14.63 15.78 2.89
CA ILE A 526 14.47 16.46 1.60
C ILE A 526 15.49 15.95 0.59
N ILE A 527 15.00 15.45 -0.54
CA ILE A 527 15.82 14.92 -1.63
C ILE A 527 15.85 15.87 -2.82
N LEU A 528 17.03 15.99 -3.43
CA LEU A 528 17.18 16.49 -4.79
C LEU A 528 16.76 15.35 -5.74
N SER A 529 15.52 15.38 -6.22
CA SER A 529 14.97 14.31 -7.05
C SER A 529 15.59 14.27 -8.44
N GLN A 530 15.84 15.44 -9.06
CA GLN A 530 16.36 15.56 -10.42
C GLN A 530 16.87 16.98 -10.68
N VAL A 531 17.60 17.14 -11.80
CA VAL A 531 18.05 18.45 -12.31
C VAL A 531 17.49 18.69 -13.70
N LEU A 532 16.69 19.73 -13.85
CA LEU A 532 16.14 20.21 -15.12
C LEU A 532 17.22 21.04 -15.84
N MET A 533 17.84 20.45 -16.86
CA MET A 533 19.05 20.98 -17.49
C MET A 533 18.90 22.41 -18.06
N ASP A 534 19.85 23.27 -17.68
CA ASP A 534 20.07 24.62 -18.20
C ASP A 534 21.52 25.03 -17.92
N ASP A 535 22.04 26.01 -18.66
CA ASP A 535 23.45 26.43 -18.58
C ASP A 535 23.89 26.74 -17.14
N ILE A 536 22.99 27.25 -16.29
CA ILE A 536 23.23 27.56 -14.87
C ILE A 536 23.58 26.34 -14.00
N ASN A 537 23.16 25.13 -14.39
CA ASN A 537 23.34 23.88 -13.65
C ASN A 537 24.22 22.84 -14.37
N THR A 538 24.99 23.30 -15.37
CA THR A 538 26.01 22.50 -16.08
C THR A 538 26.97 21.79 -15.10
N GLY A 539 27.16 20.49 -15.29
CA GLY A 539 27.96 19.62 -14.42
C GLY A 539 27.19 18.98 -13.25
N TYR A 540 25.94 19.40 -12.99
CA TYR A 540 25.08 18.85 -11.94
C TYR A 540 23.99 17.90 -12.49
N GLU A 541 24.00 17.57 -13.78
CA GLU A 541 22.91 16.85 -14.48
C GLU A 541 22.67 15.42 -13.97
N ARG A 542 23.62 14.87 -13.21
CA ARG A 542 23.58 13.53 -12.60
C ARG A 542 23.43 13.56 -11.08
N LEU A 543 22.99 14.69 -10.52
CA LEU A 543 22.70 14.84 -9.10
C LEU A 543 21.20 14.64 -8.86
N SER A 544 20.80 13.38 -8.75
CA SER A 544 19.44 12.91 -8.46
C SER A 544 19.47 11.89 -7.34
N GLU A 545 18.44 11.82 -6.50
CA GLU A 545 18.29 10.81 -5.44
C GLU A 545 19.25 10.98 -4.24
N PHE A 546 19.71 12.22 -4.00
CA PHE A 546 20.57 12.59 -2.85
C PHE A 546 19.77 13.42 -1.84
N GLN A 547 19.98 13.17 -0.54
CA GLN A 547 19.40 14.04 0.50
C GLN A 547 20.20 15.35 0.56
N VAL A 548 19.50 16.48 0.57
CA VAL A 548 20.08 17.77 0.92
C VAL A 548 20.23 17.82 2.44
N LYS A 549 21.47 17.88 2.94
CA LYS A 549 21.77 18.00 4.38
C LYS A 549 21.77 19.45 4.82
N LYS A 550 22.35 20.35 4.02
CA LYS A 550 22.56 21.76 4.41
C LYS A 550 22.35 22.75 3.26
N VAL A 551 21.97 23.98 3.60
CA VAL A 551 21.99 25.17 2.73
C VAL A 551 22.88 26.22 3.39
N ASN A 552 23.90 26.71 2.70
CA ASN A 552 24.94 27.62 3.25
C ASN A 552 25.48 27.19 4.64
N GLY A 553 25.61 25.88 4.88
CA GLY A 553 26.08 25.30 6.15
C GLY A 553 25.01 25.16 7.26
N VAL A 554 23.82 25.73 7.09
CA VAL A 554 22.65 25.54 7.98
C VAL A 554 21.96 24.21 7.65
N GLU A 555 21.57 23.44 8.67
CA GLU A 555 20.93 22.13 8.46
C GLU A 555 19.48 22.25 8.01
N VAL A 556 19.06 21.38 7.08
CA VAL A 556 17.70 21.36 6.53
C VAL A 556 16.77 20.56 7.44
N ASP A 557 15.64 21.17 7.80
CA ASP A 557 14.63 20.56 8.69
C ASP A 557 13.52 19.87 7.91
N ASN A 558 13.04 20.56 6.87
CA ASN A 558 11.94 20.16 6.00
C ASN A 558 11.90 21.08 4.77
N LEU A 559 10.95 20.86 3.86
CA LEU A 559 10.91 21.57 2.59
C LEU A 559 10.60 23.07 2.75
N LYS A 560 9.84 23.46 3.78
CA LYS A 560 9.59 24.87 4.12
C LYS A 560 10.87 25.55 4.63
N HIS A 561 11.65 24.88 5.46
CA HIS A 561 12.97 25.39 5.88
C HIS A 561 13.92 25.51 4.68
N LEU A 562 13.91 24.56 3.74
CA LEU A 562 14.73 24.65 2.52
C LEU A 562 14.28 25.81 1.61
N ARG A 563 12.98 25.98 1.32
CA ARG A 563 12.45 27.15 0.58
C ARG A 563 12.97 28.44 1.20
N HIS A 564 12.73 28.60 2.51
CA HIS A 564 13.09 29.83 3.23
C HIS A 564 14.61 30.09 3.22
N SER A 565 15.44 29.07 3.45
CA SER A 565 16.91 29.22 3.43
C SER A 565 17.46 29.59 2.04
N VAL A 566 16.79 29.18 0.97
CA VAL A 566 17.15 29.56 -0.41
C VAL A 566 16.67 30.98 -0.73
N GLU A 567 15.42 31.32 -0.41
CA GLU A 567 14.83 32.61 -0.77
C GLU A 567 15.33 33.77 0.10
N SER A 568 15.73 33.50 1.35
CA SER A 568 16.39 34.48 2.24
C SER A 568 17.90 34.64 2.01
N CYS A 569 18.47 34.00 0.98
CA CYS A 569 19.89 34.07 0.69
C CYS A 569 20.33 35.50 0.32
N THR A 570 21.10 36.14 1.19
CA THR A 570 21.74 37.45 0.93
C THR A 570 23.16 37.33 0.38
N GLU A 571 23.70 36.11 0.28
CA GLU A 571 25.02 35.85 -0.27
C GLU A 571 24.96 35.70 -1.79
N LYS A 572 26.02 36.15 -2.49
CA LYS A 572 26.14 35.93 -3.94
C LYS A 572 26.22 34.42 -4.28
N SER A 573 26.73 33.60 -3.37
CA SER A 573 26.86 32.16 -3.59
C SER A 573 25.82 31.41 -2.76
N LEU A 574 25.03 30.57 -3.42
CA LEU A 574 24.16 29.59 -2.77
C LEU A 574 24.83 28.22 -2.84
N ARG A 575 24.94 27.55 -1.69
CA ARG A 575 25.57 26.24 -1.51
C ARG A 575 24.56 25.25 -0.95
N PHE A 576 24.46 24.07 -1.57
CA PHE A 576 23.78 22.90 -1.03
C PHE A 576 24.80 21.81 -0.74
N ASP A 577 24.80 21.25 0.47
CA ASP A 577 25.61 20.09 0.85
C ASP A 577 24.75 18.82 0.82
N LEU A 578 25.21 17.80 0.10
CA LEU A 578 24.50 16.53 -0.09
C LEU A 578 24.95 15.45 0.90
N ASP A 579 24.18 14.37 1.00
CA ASP A 579 24.44 13.26 1.92
C ASP A 579 25.62 12.34 1.52
N ASP A 580 26.19 12.52 0.34
CA ASP A 580 27.38 11.81 -0.15
C ASP A 580 28.61 12.72 -0.29
N GLU A 581 28.73 13.72 0.60
CA GLU A 581 29.84 14.70 0.69
C GLU A 581 30.00 15.65 -0.51
N ARG A 582 29.25 15.45 -1.60
CA ARG A 582 29.25 16.36 -2.76
C ARG A 582 28.44 17.62 -2.47
N VAL A 583 28.74 18.66 -3.25
CA VAL A 583 28.25 20.02 -3.05
C VAL A 583 27.75 20.58 -4.37
N VAL A 584 26.61 21.26 -4.33
CA VAL A 584 26.10 22.08 -5.45
C VAL A 584 26.30 23.55 -5.09
N VAL A 585 26.92 24.31 -5.98
CA VAL A 585 27.15 25.76 -5.80
C VAL A 585 26.65 26.53 -7.02
N LEU A 586 25.88 27.59 -6.77
CA LEU A 586 25.30 28.47 -7.78
C LEU A 586 25.55 29.94 -7.41
N ASN A 587 25.53 30.84 -8.41
CA ASN A 587 25.35 32.28 -8.19
C ASN A 587 23.85 32.54 -7.95
N TYR A 588 23.48 33.15 -6.82
CA TYR A 588 22.10 33.24 -6.36
C TYR A 588 21.18 34.01 -7.34
N GLU A 589 21.62 35.18 -7.82
CA GLU A 589 20.80 36.00 -8.74
C GLU A 589 20.65 35.31 -10.11
N ASP A 590 21.74 34.81 -10.70
CA ASP A 590 21.71 34.08 -11.97
C ASP A 590 20.80 32.84 -11.89
N ALA A 591 20.78 32.17 -10.73
CA ALA A 591 19.94 31.01 -10.42
C ALA A 591 18.45 31.37 -10.28
N LYS A 592 18.15 32.51 -9.66
CA LYS A 592 16.80 33.08 -9.54
C LYS A 592 16.23 33.42 -10.92
N ASP A 593 16.97 34.17 -11.74
CA ASP A 593 16.59 34.51 -13.12
C ASP A 593 16.46 33.26 -14.02
N ALA A 594 17.32 32.27 -13.83
CA ALA A 594 17.24 31.01 -14.57
C ALA A 594 15.97 30.20 -14.27
N THR A 595 15.45 30.27 -13.03
CA THR A 595 14.30 29.46 -12.59
C THR A 595 13.09 29.67 -13.51
N SER A 596 12.70 30.92 -13.76
CA SER A 596 11.57 31.28 -14.63
C SER A 596 11.75 30.80 -16.09
N ARG A 597 13.00 30.81 -16.60
CA ARG A 597 13.34 30.27 -17.93
C ARG A 597 13.14 28.74 -17.98
N ILE A 598 13.59 28.04 -16.94
CA ILE A 598 13.55 26.58 -16.85
C ILE A 598 12.11 26.08 -16.75
N LEU A 599 11.30 26.65 -15.84
CA LEU A 599 9.88 26.29 -15.68
C LEU A 599 9.12 26.42 -17.01
N LYS A 600 9.33 27.53 -17.73
CA LYS A 600 8.74 27.78 -19.05
C LYS A 600 9.22 26.79 -20.12
N ARG A 601 10.50 26.39 -20.12
CA ARG A 601 11.04 25.37 -21.05
C ARG A 601 10.40 23.99 -20.78
N HIS A 602 10.26 23.61 -19.51
CA HIS A 602 9.76 22.30 -19.10
C HIS A 602 8.22 22.23 -18.94
N ARG A 603 7.51 23.34 -19.20
CA ARG A 603 6.05 23.48 -19.05
C ARG A 603 5.56 23.17 -17.63
N ILE A 604 6.32 23.62 -16.63
CA ILE A 604 5.98 23.48 -15.21
C ILE A 604 5.17 24.72 -14.82
N PRO A 605 3.97 24.58 -14.21
CA PRO A 605 3.07 25.71 -13.94
C PRO A 605 3.58 26.64 -12.84
N SER A 606 4.31 26.12 -11.85
CA SER A 606 4.80 26.86 -10.69
C SER A 606 6.18 26.36 -10.26
N ALA A 607 6.99 27.25 -9.67
CA ALA A 607 8.24 26.88 -8.99
C ALA A 607 8.01 25.95 -7.79
N MET A 608 6.81 25.93 -7.22
CA MET A 608 6.51 25.20 -5.97
C MET A 608 5.05 24.76 -5.86
N SER A 609 4.80 23.80 -4.96
CA SER A 609 3.46 23.37 -4.57
C SER A 609 2.70 24.41 -3.72
N LEU A 610 1.37 24.36 -3.80
CA LEU A 610 0.45 25.28 -3.09
C LEU A 610 0.63 25.29 -1.57
N ASP A 611 1.16 24.23 -0.97
CA ASP A 611 1.39 24.15 0.48
C ASP A 611 2.67 24.85 0.93
N LEU A 612 3.56 25.25 0.01
CA LEU A 612 4.75 26.07 0.29
C LEU A 612 4.53 27.58 0.05
N MET A 613 3.58 27.94 -0.81
CA MET A 613 3.22 29.33 -1.11
C MET A 613 2.80 30.11 0.14
N GLU A 614 3.20 31.38 0.23
CA GLU A 614 2.66 32.34 1.19
C GLU A 614 1.19 32.65 0.84
N ASP A 615 0.40 33.08 1.82
CA ASP A 615 -1.05 33.22 1.62
C ASP A 615 -1.40 34.33 0.61
N ALA A 616 -0.57 35.35 0.46
CA ALA A 616 -0.71 36.35 -0.61
C ALA A 616 -0.39 35.78 -2.02
N GLU A 617 0.62 34.89 -2.12
CA GLU A 617 0.93 34.19 -3.38
C GLU A 617 -0.22 33.25 -3.78
N ARG A 618 -0.83 32.59 -2.79
CA ARG A 618 -2.02 31.73 -2.93
C ARG A 618 -3.24 32.52 -3.42
N GLU A 619 -3.56 33.63 -2.76
CA GLU A 619 -4.69 34.49 -3.16
C GLU A 619 -4.54 35.02 -4.59
N GLU A 620 -3.34 35.45 -5.00
CA GLU A 620 -3.11 35.91 -6.38
C GLU A 620 -3.25 34.78 -7.41
N LEU A 621 -2.93 33.53 -7.04
CA LEU A 621 -3.12 32.36 -7.90
C LEU A 621 -4.61 32.01 -8.03
N GLU A 622 -5.34 31.90 -6.92
CA GLU A 622 -6.78 31.62 -6.92
C GLU A 622 -7.58 32.72 -7.65
N CYS A 623 -7.16 33.98 -7.57
CA CYS A 623 -7.77 35.06 -8.33
C CYS A 623 -7.54 34.95 -9.85
N LYS A 624 -6.41 34.37 -10.29
CA LYS A 624 -6.15 34.11 -11.73
C LYS A 624 -6.98 32.93 -12.22
N GLU A 625 -7.01 31.82 -11.50
CA GLU A 625 -7.82 30.64 -11.87
C GLU A 625 -9.31 30.99 -11.97
N ARG A 626 -9.86 31.76 -11.01
CA ARG A 626 -11.25 32.24 -11.06
C ARG A 626 -11.51 33.22 -12.21
N ALA A 627 -10.51 34.01 -12.64
CA ALA A 627 -10.64 34.92 -13.78
C ALA A 627 -10.63 34.15 -15.11
N ASP A 628 -9.79 33.12 -15.23
CA ASP A 628 -9.75 32.24 -16.39
C ASP A 628 -11.05 31.43 -16.53
N ASP A 629 -11.57 30.84 -15.45
CA ASP A 629 -12.88 30.15 -15.44
C ASP A 629 -14.03 31.08 -15.85
N ALA A 630 -14.07 32.32 -15.31
CA ALA A 630 -15.07 33.32 -15.71
C ALA A 630 -14.96 33.70 -17.20
N SER A 631 -13.75 33.70 -17.77
CA SER A 631 -13.54 33.92 -19.22
C SER A 631 -14.05 32.74 -20.07
N ILE A 632 -13.92 31.51 -19.55
CA ILE A 632 -14.45 30.29 -20.18
C ILE A 632 -15.98 30.31 -20.16
N GLU A 633 -16.61 30.66 -19.02
CA GLU A 633 -18.07 30.79 -18.94
C GLU A 633 -18.61 31.86 -19.92
N GLN A 634 -17.97 33.04 -20.00
CA GLN A 634 -18.35 34.06 -20.98
C GLN A 634 -18.21 33.57 -22.43
N THR A 635 -17.14 32.83 -22.75
CA THR A 635 -16.93 32.26 -24.08
C THR A 635 -17.98 31.19 -24.42
N VAL A 636 -18.33 30.32 -23.46
CA VAL A 636 -19.40 29.32 -23.61
C VAL A 636 -20.77 29.98 -23.74
N ALA A 637 -21.03 31.08 -23.01
CA ALA A 637 -22.26 31.87 -23.14
C ALA A 637 -22.37 32.51 -24.53
N MET A 638 -21.31 33.13 -25.05
CA MET A 638 -21.30 33.68 -26.40
C MET A 638 -21.41 32.62 -27.51
N SER A 639 -21.00 31.37 -27.26
CA SER A 639 -21.23 30.26 -28.21
C SER A 639 -22.67 29.73 -28.28
N LYS A 640 -23.58 30.28 -27.47
CA LYS A 640 -25.01 29.90 -27.39
C LYS A 640 -25.96 31.00 -27.89
N ILE A 641 -25.43 32.04 -28.53
CA ILE A 641 -26.15 33.17 -29.13
C ILE A 641 -25.98 33.12 -30.66
#